data_AF-A0A7J4KKC8-F1
#
_entry.id   AF-A0A7J4KKC8-F1
#
_cell.length_a   1.000
_cell.length_b   1.000
_cell.length_c   1.000
_cell.angle_alpha   90.00
_cell.angle_beta   90.00
_cell.angle_gamma   90.00
#
_symmetry.space_group_name_H-M   'P 1'
#
loop_
_entity.id
_entity.type
_entity.pdbx_description
1 polymer ?
#
loop_
_entity_poly.entity_id
_entity_poly.type
_entity_poly.pdbx_seq_one_letter_code
_entity_poly.pdbx_strand_id
1 'polypeptide(L)'
;MKLVPPDQGMLYYIIENKRPDLAKKIKQSGIIETVVVGLGGQGTRHAELMQQYGTTITAGIAPGRGGTRLLETIPVYDTIAECLKEHPNIAVASVWRHYSTAKDATIEAIEADIPIIILISEGIPLKDVRDILVSARKHKTVLIGGNTPGVIFPPEGIKAGMLPDVFYPEEISPDVFGPKGVTIISRSGAILYHLSDALASVGIAQNAVLGVGGDGAIGSTFRDLVPLAMAYDNTDLVVVAGEIGGCQEELLAEDIKKNPKKYPKPLVALISGAHAPEGKTMGHAGAIVSPGQVYGTFQSKKQALESVGVPVVNSQYDLITEVQKRLKKKIYFDMENYYKKMKTIWDAPSKKTGWGTLITKVMPNNLLISGYSLQDIVEKKGFIETAYLLVKGEFPDKKTAEEMRKIAIDAAKRPAPNVHRSKKEDISKTLVKYFVLDDELAQYPEEGTNGAVKKTVFGIGRTARYLSGILHTEKALEKLSGDEPFSHVIYRAVTGNTMVNEQHSRMIEAMIVACVDHGVTPPSAQATLIAATTRAPYEIAVAQGVGAITDVHGGAGAKAAQLFTECILKSKKENIDVAQATREIMKKYIEEGKRIEGLGHRLHTKDPRRDVLWNFSAQTGIAGEHVQLSKKVSTIFEQVRGMSLPINVDGVIGAIVADMGLDPAMAKAFFIYGRIAGLSAHYFEEIASQPRMRQIHFNEALYKGKGPRNIQ
;
A
#
# COMPACT_ATOMS: atom_id res chain seq x y z
N MET A 1 11.22 11.58 -23.85
CA MET A 1 12.32 10.69 -24.26
C MET A 1 11.79 9.71 -25.29
N LYS A 2 12.46 9.58 -26.44
CA LYS A 2 12.22 8.45 -27.35
C LYS A 2 13.17 7.32 -26.97
N LEU A 3 12.65 6.31 -26.29
CA LEU A 3 13.41 5.12 -25.92
C LEU A 3 13.80 4.33 -27.18
N VAL A 4 14.83 3.50 -27.04
CA VAL A 4 15.26 2.60 -28.10
C VAL A 4 14.19 1.52 -28.29
N PRO A 5 13.84 1.14 -29.54
CA PRO A 5 12.97 0.00 -29.79
C PRO A 5 13.48 -1.24 -29.05
N PRO A 6 12.61 -2.03 -28.40
CA PRO A 6 13.05 -3.16 -27.59
C PRO A 6 13.99 -4.11 -28.33
N ASP A 7 13.77 -4.37 -29.61
CA ASP A 7 14.56 -5.30 -30.42
C ASP A 7 16.02 -4.87 -30.66
N GLN A 8 16.38 -3.66 -30.29
CA GLN A 8 17.76 -3.17 -30.31
C GLN A 8 18.39 -3.11 -28.93
N GLY A 9 17.69 -3.55 -27.88
CA GLY A 9 18.15 -3.50 -26.50
C GLY A 9 18.80 -4.80 -26.00
N MET A 10 19.49 -4.70 -24.86
CA MET A 10 20.21 -5.85 -24.29
C MET A 10 19.25 -6.85 -23.65
N LEU A 11 18.19 -6.39 -22.97
CA LEU A 11 17.22 -7.30 -22.36
C LEU A 11 16.49 -8.11 -23.42
N TYR A 12 16.06 -7.48 -24.51
CA TYR A 12 15.53 -8.21 -25.67
C TYR A 12 16.52 -9.23 -26.22
N TYR A 13 17.80 -8.86 -26.42
CA TYR A 13 18.83 -9.81 -26.88
C TYR A 13 18.92 -11.05 -25.96
N ILE A 14 18.81 -10.86 -24.64
CA ILE A 14 18.78 -11.98 -23.69
C ILE A 14 17.51 -12.82 -23.91
N ILE A 15 16.35 -12.18 -24.03
CA ILE A 15 15.06 -12.86 -24.23
C ILE A 15 15.07 -13.65 -25.54
N GLU A 16 15.57 -13.09 -26.64
CA GLU A 16 15.67 -13.74 -27.95
C GLU A 16 16.49 -15.02 -27.88
N ASN A 17 17.61 -15.00 -27.16
CA ASN A 17 18.45 -16.18 -26.97
C ASN A 17 17.80 -17.27 -26.10
N LYS A 18 16.83 -16.92 -25.24
CA LYS A 18 16.17 -17.87 -24.33
C LYS A 18 14.80 -18.35 -24.81
N ARG A 19 14.03 -17.45 -25.43
CA ARG A 19 12.65 -17.61 -25.90
C ARG A 19 12.46 -16.86 -27.23
N PRO A 20 12.97 -17.38 -28.36
CA PRO A 20 12.89 -16.70 -29.66
C PRO A 20 11.45 -16.36 -30.08
N ASP A 21 10.49 -17.22 -29.79
CA ASP A 21 9.09 -16.98 -30.17
C ASP A 21 8.43 -15.88 -29.33
N LEU A 22 8.82 -15.75 -28.06
CA LEU A 22 8.39 -14.62 -27.24
C LEU A 22 9.03 -13.32 -27.73
N ALA A 23 10.31 -13.34 -28.09
CA ALA A 23 11.01 -12.18 -28.64
C ALA A 23 10.36 -11.67 -29.93
N LYS A 24 9.94 -12.55 -30.85
CA LYS A 24 9.16 -12.15 -32.04
C LYS A 24 7.89 -11.38 -31.68
N LYS A 25 7.16 -11.82 -30.63
CA LYS A 25 5.95 -11.12 -30.16
C LYS A 25 6.29 -9.77 -29.53
N ILE A 26 7.36 -9.68 -28.74
CA ILE A 26 7.86 -8.42 -28.16
C ILE A 26 8.24 -7.43 -29.26
N LYS A 27 8.92 -7.90 -30.32
CA LYS A 27 9.28 -7.07 -31.47
C LYS A 27 8.05 -6.53 -32.20
N GLN A 28 6.97 -7.32 -32.28
CA GLN A 28 5.70 -6.88 -32.87
C GLN A 28 4.93 -5.91 -31.97
N SER A 29 4.89 -6.16 -30.66
CA SER A 29 4.17 -5.31 -29.71
C SER A 29 4.92 -4.03 -29.36
N GLY A 30 6.26 -4.04 -29.48
CA GLY A 30 7.13 -2.96 -29.01
C GLY A 30 7.20 -2.86 -27.49
N ILE A 31 6.79 -3.90 -26.75
CA ILE A 31 6.65 -3.86 -25.28
C ILE A 31 7.30 -5.09 -24.64
N ILE A 32 8.16 -4.87 -23.64
CA ILE A 32 8.65 -5.91 -22.73
C ILE A 32 7.77 -5.92 -21.49
N GLU A 33 6.88 -6.90 -21.41
CA GLU A 33 5.92 -7.05 -20.32
C GLU A 33 6.58 -7.60 -19.05
N THR A 34 6.34 -6.94 -17.92
CA THR A 34 6.88 -7.31 -16.61
C THR A 34 5.78 -7.62 -15.62
N VAL A 35 5.93 -8.67 -14.82
CA VAL A 35 5.05 -9.03 -13.71
C VAL A 35 5.74 -8.82 -12.37
N VAL A 36 4.99 -8.35 -11.37
CA VAL A 36 5.48 -8.19 -9.99
C VAL A 36 4.91 -9.30 -9.11
N VAL A 37 5.78 -10.17 -8.59
CA VAL A 37 5.41 -11.32 -7.77
C VAL A 37 5.59 -11.00 -6.30
N GLY A 38 4.49 -10.76 -5.57
CA GLY A 38 4.49 -10.35 -4.18
C GLY A 38 4.15 -8.86 -4.00
N LEU A 39 2.90 -8.58 -3.60
CA LEU A 39 2.37 -7.21 -3.43
C LEU A 39 2.29 -6.77 -1.96
N GLY A 40 3.38 -6.98 -1.22
CA GLY A 40 3.57 -6.36 0.09
C GLY A 40 3.93 -4.87 -0.04
N GLY A 41 4.35 -4.23 1.06
CA GLY A 41 4.74 -2.81 1.04
C GLY A 41 5.86 -2.50 0.04
N GLN A 42 6.91 -3.33 0.00
CA GLN A 42 8.04 -3.13 -0.92
C GLN A 42 7.67 -3.42 -2.38
N GLY A 43 7.04 -4.55 -2.67
CA GLY A 43 6.63 -4.89 -4.04
C GLY A 43 5.64 -3.89 -4.64
N THR A 44 4.70 -3.38 -3.84
CA THR A 44 3.74 -2.35 -4.28
C THR A 44 4.45 -1.02 -4.57
N ARG A 45 5.29 -0.56 -3.64
CA ARG A 45 6.06 0.69 -3.80
C ARG A 45 7.00 0.62 -5.01
N HIS A 46 7.73 -0.48 -5.16
CA HIS A 46 8.67 -0.61 -6.25
C HIS A 46 7.99 -0.88 -7.59
N ALA A 47 6.78 -1.46 -7.63
CA ALA A 47 5.99 -1.47 -8.86
C ALA A 47 5.74 -0.05 -9.39
N GLU A 48 5.39 0.89 -8.50
CA GLU A 48 5.21 2.29 -8.86
C GLU A 48 6.51 2.93 -9.36
N LEU A 49 7.63 2.72 -8.65
CA LEU A 49 8.93 3.27 -9.05
C LEU A 49 9.46 2.66 -10.35
N MET A 50 9.21 1.37 -10.61
CA MET A 50 9.55 0.72 -11.88
C MET A 50 8.72 1.32 -13.02
N GLN A 51 7.41 1.53 -12.81
CA GLN A 51 6.55 2.17 -13.80
C GLN A 51 6.93 3.64 -14.06
N GLN A 52 7.29 4.40 -13.02
CA GLN A 52 7.78 5.77 -13.14
C GLN A 52 9.07 5.87 -13.96
N TYR A 53 9.94 4.86 -13.87
CA TYR A 53 11.15 4.79 -14.70
C TYR A 53 10.85 4.51 -16.17
N GLY A 54 9.83 3.71 -16.45
CA GLY A 54 9.43 3.32 -17.81
C GLY A 54 9.03 1.85 -17.98
N THR A 55 9.19 1.02 -16.95
CA THR A 55 8.85 -0.40 -17.02
C THR A 55 7.36 -0.61 -17.21
N THR A 56 6.98 -1.41 -18.20
CA THR A 56 5.60 -1.83 -18.38
C THR A 56 5.25 -2.94 -17.38
N ILE A 57 4.55 -2.57 -16.30
CA ILE A 57 4.02 -3.52 -15.32
C ILE A 57 2.64 -4.01 -15.78
N THR A 58 2.60 -5.25 -16.29
CA THR A 58 1.40 -5.84 -16.89
C THR A 58 0.46 -6.43 -15.86
N ALA A 59 1.00 -7.01 -14.79
CA ALA A 59 0.22 -7.67 -13.76
C ALA A 59 0.96 -7.74 -12.41
N GLY A 60 0.22 -8.00 -11.35
CA GLY A 60 0.74 -8.38 -10.05
C GLY A 60 0.29 -9.78 -9.63
N ILE A 61 1.13 -10.50 -8.90
CA ILE A 61 0.80 -11.82 -8.35
C ILE A 61 0.77 -11.74 -6.84
N ALA A 62 -0.38 -12.06 -6.25
CA ALA A 62 -0.57 -12.07 -4.80
C ALA A 62 -1.66 -13.08 -4.41
N PRO A 63 -1.29 -14.27 -3.94
CA PRO A 63 -2.23 -15.27 -3.46
C PRO A 63 -3.20 -14.72 -2.40
N GLY A 64 -4.49 -14.98 -2.55
CA GLY A 64 -5.57 -14.45 -1.72
C GLY A 64 -6.00 -13.03 -2.07
N ARG A 65 -5.41 -12.42 -3.11
CA ARG A 65 -5.71 -11.06 -3.60
C ARG A 65 -6.01 -11.06 -5.10
N GLY A 66 -6.18 -12.21 -5.75
CA GLY A 66 -6.66 -12.29 -7.13
C GLY A 66 -7.96 -11.51 -7.34
N GLY A 67 -8.09 -10.90 -8.52
CA GLY A 67 -9.22 -10.03 -8.88
C GLY A 67 -9.11 -8.60 -8.33
N THR A 68 -8.11 -8.30 -7.49
CA THR A 68 -7.83 -6.91 -7.07
C THR A 68 -6.99 -6.16 -8.12
N ARG A 69 -6.63 -4.91 -7.81
CA ARG A 69 -5.81 -4.05 -8.66
C ARG A 69 -4.59 -3.52 -7.92
N LEU A 70 -3.44 -3.51 -8.59
CA LEU A 70 -2.20 -2.84 -8.21
C LEU A 70 -2.18 -1.47 -8.88
N LEU A 71 -1.76 -0.42 -8.17
CA LEU A 71 -1.75 0.97 -8.67
C LEU A 71 -3.07 1.33 -9.36
N GLU A 72 -4.18 0.90 -8.75
CA GLU A 72 -5.58 1.10 -9.17
C GLU A 72 -6.00 0.43 -10.50
N THR A 73 -5.06 0.17 -11.41
CA THR A 73 -5.33 -0.20 -12.81
C THR A 73 -4.80 -1.57 -13.21
N ILE A 74 -3.70 -2.01 -12.62
CA ILE A 74 -2.98 -3.23 -13.03
C ILE A 74 -3.65 -4.46 -12.41
N PRO A 75 -4.07 -5.47 -13.19
CA PRO A 75 -4.74 -6.67 -12.66
C PRO A 75 -3.83 -7.46 -11.70
N VAL A 76 -4.45 -7.97 -10.63
CA VAL A 76 -3.79 -8.88 -9.69
C VAL A 76 -4.37 -10.28 -9.83
N TYR A 77 -3.51 -11.28 -9.92
CA TYR A 77 -3.85 -12.70 -10.01
C TYR A 77 -3.36 -13.45 -8.78
N ASP A 78 -3.98 -14.59 -8.48
CA ASP A 78 -3.53 -15.45 -7.40
C ASP A 78 -2.27 -16.24 -7.81
N THR A 79 -2.21 -16.66 -9.09
CA THR A 79 -1.10 -17.46 -9.64
C THR A 79 -0.55 -16.87 -10.94
N ILE A 80 0.70 -17.19 -11.28
CA ILE A 80 1.32 -16.83 -12.56
C ILE A 80 0.62 -17.57 -13.71
N ALA A 81 0.22 -18.82 -13.50
CA ALA A 81 -0.47 -19.61 -14.50
C ALA A 81 -1.80 -18.97 -14.95
N GLU A 82 -2.56 -18.40 -14.02
CA GLU A 82 -3.77 -17.63 -14.35
C GLU A 82 -3.43 -16.33 -15.09
N CYS A 83 -2.39 -15.63 -14.64
CA CYS A 83 -1.94 -14.39 -15.25
C CYS A 83 -1.54 -14.60 -16.73
N LEU A 84 -0.78 -15.64 -17.03
CA LEU A 84 -0.29 -15.92 -18.39
C LEU A 84 -1.40 -16.35 -19.38
N LYS A 85 -2.58 -16.78 -18.91
CA LYS A 85 -3.72 -17.04 -19.79
C LYS A 85 -4.20 -15.75 -20.46
N GLU A 86 -4.20 -14.64 -19.72
CA GLU A 86 -4.60 -13.31 -20.19
C GLU A 86 -3.42 -12.52 -20.76
N HIS A 87 -2.22 -12.76 -20.24
CA HIS A 87 -0.99 -12.02 -20.56
C HIS A 87 0.14 -12.97 -20.99
N PRO A 88 0.02 -13.65 -22.15
CA PRO A 88 0.97 -14.69 -22.57
C PRO A 88 2.35 -14.17 -22.99
N ASN A 89 2.56 -12.85 -22.99
CA ASN A 89 3.80 -12.21 -23.46
C ASN A 89 4.69 -11.68 -22.33
N ILE A 90 4.36 -11.98 -21.07
CA ILE A 90 5.19 -11.61 -19.92
C ILE A 90 6.58 -12.23 -20.06
N ALA A 91 7.61 -11.37 -20.04
CA ALA A 91 9.00 -11.76 -20.26
C ALA A 91 9.87 -11.63 -19.00
N VAL A 92 9.46 -10.79 -18.05
CA VAL A 92 10.21 -10.50 -16.83
C VAL A 92 9.33 -10.72 -15.61
N ALA A 93 9.82 -11.46 -14.61
CA ALA A 93 9.22 -11.53 -13.28
C ALA A 93 10.14 -10.89 -12.24
N SER A 94 9.63 -9.87 -11.54
CA SER A 94 10.32 -9.26 -10.39
C SER A 94 9.72 -9.82 -9.10
N VAL A 95 10.50 -10.56 -8.32
CA VAL A 95 10.03 -11.35 -7.16
C VAL A 95 10.35 -10.62 -5.86
N TRP A 96 9.29 -10.23 -5.14
CA TRP A 96 9.28 -9.45 -3.90
C TRP A 96 8.61 -10.23 -2.76
N ARG A 97 9.14 -11.41 -2.47
CA ARG A 97 8.62 -12.30 -1.43
C ARG A 97 9.54 -12.35 -0.23
N HIS A 98 8.97 -12.57 0.95
CA HIS A 98 9.76 -12.89 2.13
C HIS A 98 10.54 -14.20 1.89
N TYR A 99 11.75 -14.34 2.44
CA TYR A 99 12.65 -15.47 2.17
C TYR A 99 11.97 -16.84 2.33
N SER A 100 11.07 -16.97 3.30
CA SER A 100 10.31 -18.20 3.59
C SER A 100 9.32 -18.62 2.50
N THR A 101 8.95 -17.72 1.59
CA THR A 101 8.02 -17.99 0.47
C THR A 101 8.63 -17.68 -0.89
N ALA A 102 9.90 -17.26 -0.93
CA ALA A 102 10.57 -16.86 -2.15
C ALA A 102 10.81 -18.04 -3.09
N LYS A 103 11.13 -19.23 -2.55
CA LYS A 103 11.33 -20.45 -3.35
C LYS A 103 10.13 -20.77 -4.22
N ASP A 104 8.98 -20.97 -3.61
CA ASP A 104 7.80 -21.48 -4.33
C ASP A 104 7.34 -20.48 -5.39
N ALA A 105 7.32 -19.19 -5.04
CA ALA A 105 6.98 -18.11 -5.99
C ALA A 105 7.98 -18.01 -7.15
N THR A 106 9.27 -18.24 -6.90
CA THR A 106 10.31 -18.20 -7.96
C THR A 106 10.21 -19.43 -8.85
N ILE A 107 10.04 -20.62 -8.27
CA ILE A 107 9.88 -21.87 -9.03
C ILE A 107 8.62 -21.81 -9.90
N GLU A 108 7.51 -21.29 -9.37
CA GLU A 108 6.28 -21.07 -10.15
C GLU A 108 6.55 -20.20 -11.39
N ALA A 109 7.29 -19.10 -11.24
CA ALA A 109 7.66 -18.23 -12.35
C ALA A 109 8.57 -18.91 -13.38
N ILE A 110 9.50 -19.76 -12.92
CA ILE A 110 10.41 -20.54 -13.77
C ILE A 110 9.62 -21.58 -14.58
N GLU A 111 8.75 -22.35 -13.90
CA GLU A 111 7.96 -23.42 -14.52
C GLU A 111 6.88 -22.88 -15.45
N ALA A 112 6.45 -21.64 -15.24
CA ALA A 112 5.62 -20.87 -16.15
C ALA A 112 6.37 -20.35 -17.41
N ASP A 113 7.63 -20.74 -17.57
CA ASP A 113 8.49 -20.49 -18.74
C ASP A 113 8.94 -19.03 -18.95
N ILE A 114 8.78 -18.17 -17.93
CA ILE A 114 9.25 -16.78 -17.97
C ILE A 114 10.79 -16.77 -18.10
N PRO A 115 11.37 -16.09 -19.11
CA PRO A 115 12.80 -16.19 -19.40
C PRO A 115 13.69 -15.42 -18.43
N ILE A 116 13.20 -14.32 -17.85
CA ILE A 116 13.99 -13.43 -17.00
C ILE A 116 13.33 -13.33 -15.64
N ILE A 117 14.06 -13.68 -14.58
CA ILE A 117 13.56 -13.59 -13.21
C ILE A 117 14.55 -12.83 -12.36
N ILE A 118 14.05 -11.80 -11.66
CA ILE A 118 14.80 -10.96 -10.75
C ILE A 118 14.37 -11.29 -9.32
N LEU A 119 15.22 -12.04 -8.61
CA LEU A 119 14.96 -12.53 -7.26
C LEU A 119 15.56 -11.59 -6.22
N ILE A 120 14.74 -10.65 -5.73
CA ILE A 120 15.16 -9.60 -4.81
C ILE A 120 15.45 -10.14 -3.41
N SER A 121 14.73 -11.17 -2.97
CA SER A 121 14.74 -11.68 -1.61
C SER A 121 16.15 -12.05 -1.10
N GLU A 122 16.48 -11.56 0.09
CA GLU A 122 17.71 -11.86 0.82
C GLU A 122 17.49 -12.98 1.85
N GLY A 123 18.56 -13.74 2.17
CA GLY A 123 18.55 -14.68 3.28
C GLY A 123 17.78 -15.97 2.99
N ILE A 124 17.66 -16.35 1.72
CA ILE A 124 17.01 -17.60 1.31
C ILE A 124 17.89 -18.78 1.76
N PRO A 125 17.34 -19.81 2.44
CA PRO A 125 18.10 -20.98 2.83
C PRO A 125 18.81 -21.64 1.63
N LEU A 126 20.07 -22.06 1.78
CA LEU A 126 20.88 -22.64 0.69
C LEU A 126 20.20 -23.85 0.01
N LYS A 127 19.47 -24.68 0.77
CA LYS A 127 18.69 -25.79 0.21
C LYS A 127 17.62 -25.30 -0.76
N ASP A 128 16.95 -24.20 -0.42
CA ASP A 128 15.91 -23.62 -1.27
C ASP A 128 16.53 -22.94 -2.49
N VAL A 129 17.64 -22.21 -2.33
CA VAL A 129 18.41 -21.65 -3.45
C VAL A 129 18.83 -22.76 -4.42
N ARG A 130 19.35 -23.89 -3.93
CA ARG A 130 19.69 -25.05 -4.76
C ARG A 130 18.50 -25.51 -5.60
N ASP A 131 17.32 -25.66 -5.01
CA ASP A 131 16.12 -26.13 -5.71
C ASP A 131 15.69 -25.13 -6.81
N ILE A 132 15.76 -23.82 -6.51
CA ILE A 132 15.53 -22.75 -7.49
C ILE A 132 16.54 -22.86 -8.66
N LEU A 133 17.84 -23.01 -8.38
CA LEU A 133 18.89 -23.10 -9.40
C LEU A 133 18.73 -24.31 -10.31
N VAL A 134 18.36 -25.47 -9.74
CA VAL A 134 18.07 -26.68 -10.51
C VAL A 134 16.90 -26.42 -11.46
N SER A 135 15.82 -25.80 -10.98
CA SER A 135 14.67 -25.46 -11.81
C SER A 135 15.05 -24.46 -12.92
N ALA A 136 15.78 -23.39 -12.58
CA ALA A 136 16.18 -22.37 -13.55
C ALA A 136 17.04 -22.94 -14.68
N ARG A 137 17.98 -23.84 -14.36
CA ARG A 137 18.81 -24.55 -15.36
C ARG A 137 17.98 -25.47 -16.24
N LYS A 138 17.04 -26.22 -15.65
CA LYS A 138 16.14 -27.12 -16.38
C LYS A 138 15.30 -26.36 -17.43
N HIS A 139 14.79 -25.19 -17.06
CA HIS A 139 13.92 -24.37 -17.93
C HIS A 139 14.69 -23.32 -18.74
N LYS A 140 16.03 -23.25 -18.62
CA LYS A 140 16.89 -22.27 -19.29
C LYS A 140 16.51 -20.80 -18.99
N THR A 141 15.99 -20.55 -17.78
CA THR A 141 15.65 -19.22 -17.29
C THR A 141 16.90 -18.48 -16.82
N VAL A 142 17.04 -17.20 -17.19
CA VAL A 142 18.05 -16.30 -16.62
C VAL A 142 17.54 -15.79 -15.29
N LEU A 143 18.05 -16.39 -14.22
CA LEU A 143 17.77 -15.99 -12.85
C LEU A 143 18.85 -15.01 -12.39
N ILE A 144 18.47 -13.81 -12.00
CA ILE A 144 19.37 -12.80 -11.43
C ILE A 144 18.98 -12.61 -9.97
N GLY A 145 19.94 -12.73 -9.05
CA GLY A 145 19.70 -12.59 -7.62
C GLY A 145 19.54 -13.90 -6.83
N GLY A 146 18.81 -13.79 -5.72
CA GLY A 146 19.34 -14.14 -4.41
C GLY A 146 20.04 -12.89 -3.85
N ASN A 147 19.29 -12.05 -3.13
CA ASN A 147 19.76 -10.76 -2.62
C ASN A 147 20.28 -9.80 -3.72
N THR A 148 19.50 -9.56 -4.78
CA THR A 148 19.84 -8.56 -5.81
C THR A 148 19.13 -7.23 -5.58
N PRO A 149 19.80 -6.08 -5.78
CA PRO A 149 19.11 -4.79 -5.88
C PRO A 149 18.27 -4.68 -7.17
N GLY A 150 18.46 -5.59 -8.13
CA GLY A 150 17.78 -5.61 -9.40
C GLY A 150 18.67 -5.27 -10.60
N VAL A 151 18.00 -4.94 -11.71
CA VAL A 151 18.63 -4.65 -12.99
C VAL A 151 17.98 -3.43 -13.64
N ILE A 152 18.76 -2.68 -14.42
CA ILE A 152 18.29 -1.57 -15.24
C ILE A 152 18.89 -1.69 -16.64
N PHE A 153 18.06 -1.47 -17.65
CA PHE A 153 18.42 -1.40 -19.07
C PHE A 153 18.04 -0.01 -19.58
N PRO A 154 18.94 0.99 -19.45
CA PRO A 154 18.61 2.39 -19.72
C PRO A 154 18.08 2.66 -21.13
N PRO A 155 18.64 2.06 -22.21
CA PRO A 155 18.13 2.27 -23.57
C PRO A 155 16.67 1.84 -23.76
N GLU A 156 16.28 0.73 -23.11
CA GLU A 156 14.94 0.14 -23.18
C GLU A 156 13.96 0.79 -22.19
N GLY A 157 14.44 1.65 -21.28
CA GLY A 157 13.63 2.22 -20.21
C GLY A 157 13.09 1.18 -19.22
N ILE A 158 13.80 0.05 -19.06
CA ILE A 158 13.38 -1.03 -18.17
C ILE A 158 14.18 -0.98 -16.87
N LYS A 159 13.46 -0.99 -15.76
CA LYS A 159 13.94 -1.18 -14.39
C LYS A 159 13.17 -2.31 -13.71
N ALA A 160 13.89 -3.29 -13.19
CA ALA A 160 13.33 -4.37 -12.39
C ALA A 160 14.10 -4.49 -11.08
N GLY A 161 13.55 -3.90 -10.00
CA GLY A 161 14.16 -3.90 -8.67
C GLY A 161 14.13 -2.54 -7.96
N MET A 162 15.09 -2.33 -7.06
CA MET A 162 15.19 -1.19 -6.13
C MET A 162 16.32 -0.21 -6.45
N LEU A 163 17.03 -0.38 -7.57
CA LEU A 163 18.06 0.55 -8.00
C LEU A 163 17.52 2.00 -8.18
N PRO A 164 18.30 3.05 -7.89
CA PRO A 164 17.89 4.45 -8.08
C PRO A 164 17.83 4.85 -9.57
N ASP A 165 17.29 6.02 -9.91
CA ASP A 165 17.14 6.45 -11.32
C ASP A 165 18.31 7.34 -11.77
N VAL A 166 19.54 6.84 -11.64
CA VAL A 166 20.81 7.57 -11.93
C VAL A 166 21.57 7.01 -13.13
N PHE A 167 20.90 6.22 -13.96
CA PHE A 167 21.49 5.47 -15.07
C PHE A 167 21.19 6.16 -16.40
N TYR A 168 22.22 6.40 -17.22
CA TYR A 168 22.08 7.23 -18.43
C TYR A 168 22.42 6.44 -19.71
N PRO A 169 21.49 6.33 -20.68
CA PRO A 169 21.75 5.70 -21.98
C PRO A 169 22.58 6.62 -22.90
N GLU A 170 23.06 6.08 -24.03
CA GLU A 170 23.68 6.89 -25.09
C GLU A 170 22.68 7.91 -25.62
N GLU A 171 23.12 9.14 -25.89
CA GLU A 171 22.29 10.20 -26.45
C GLU A 171 22.86 10.62 -27.81
N ILE A 172 22.17 10.19 -28.88
CA ILE A 172 22.59 10.42 -30.26
C ILE A 172 22.33 11.88 -30.66
N SER A 173 21.20 12.42 -30.19
CA SER A 173 20.80 13.82 -30.31
C SER A 173 19.87 14.16 -29.14
N PRO A 174 19.61 15.44 -28.82
CA PRO A 174 18.77 15.82 -27.69
C PRO A 174 17.48 14.99 -27.60
N ASP A 175 17.29 14.28 -26.48
CA ASP A 175 16.15 13.39 -26.17
C ASP A 175 15.95 12.16 -27.09
N VAL A 176 16.96 11.81 -27.90
CA VAL A 176 17.00 10.60 -28.75
C VAL A 176 18.13 9.69 -28.29
N PHE A 177 17.75 8.52 -27.78
CA PHE A 177 18.69 7.60 -27.15
C PHE A 177 19.13 6.47 -28.08
N GLY A 178 20.35 5.99 -27.84
CA GLY A 178 20.97 4.88 -28.55
C GLY A 178 21.22 3.66 -27.65
N PRO A 179 21.40 2.47 -28.24
CA PRO A 179 21.61 1.24 -27.49
C PRO A 179 23.04 1.04 -26.99
N LYS A 180 24.01 1.86 -27.42
CA LYS A 180 25.42 1.61 -27.12
C LYS A 180 25.80 2.07 -25.72
N GLY A 181 26.79 1.41 -25.15
CA GLY A 181 27.31 1.82 -23.85
C GLY A 181 28.21 0.79 -23.19
N VAL A 182 28.44 1.03 -21.92
CA VAL A 182 29.15 0.14 -21.01
C VAL A 182 28.15 -0.72 -20.23
N THR A 183 28.40 -2.02 -20.13
CA THR A 183 27.64 -2.89 -19.23
C THR A 183 28.33 -2.96 -17.88
N ILE A 184 27.61 -2.69 -16.79
CA ILE A 184 28.15 -2.82 -15.42
C ILE A 184 27.49 -4.03 -14.75
N ILE A 185 28.31 -4.92 -14.20
CA ILE A 185 27.84 -6.12 -13.49
C ILE A 185 28.46 -6.11 -12.09
N SER A 186 27.63 -6.10 -11.04
CA SER A 186 28.11 -5.93 -9.66
C SER A 186 27.44 -6.89 -8.69
N ARG A 187 28.18 -7.32 -7.65
CA ARG A 187 27.61 -8.02 -6.49
C ARG A 187 26.88 -7.08 -5.55
N SER A 188 27.44 -5.88 -5.32
CA SER A 188 26.89 -4.87 -4.40
C SER A 188 26.04 -3.84 -5.13
N GLY A 189 24.82 -3.61 -4.63
CA GLY A 189 23.95 -2.55 -5.16
C GLY A 189 24.48 -1.15 -4.94
N ALA A 190 25.11 -0.90 -3.79
CA ALA A 190 25.72 0.39 -3.48
C ALA A 190 26.81 0.75 -4.48
N ILE A 191 27.75 -0.17 -4.70
CA ILE A 191 28.82 0.00 -5.66
C ILE A 191 28.23 0.19 -7.06
N LEU A 192 27.22 -0.59 -7.44
CA LEU A 192 26.63 -0.58 -8.78
C LEU A 192 26.12 0.81 -9.21
N TYR A 193 25.27 1.46 -8.40
CA TYR A 193 24.76 2.78 -8.78
C TYR A 193 25.83 3.87 -8.67
N HIS A 194 26.78 3.74 -7.75
CA HIS A 194 27.92 4.66 -7.66
C HIS A 194 28.84 4.59 -8.87
N LEU A 195 29.11 3.38 -9.40
CA LEU A 195 29.92 3.24 -10.62
C LEU A 195 29.20 3.79 -11.84
N SER A 196 27.89 3.61 -11.92
CA SER A 196 27.11 4.20 -13.00
C SER A 196 27.15 5.73 -12.97
N ASP A 197 26.91 6.33 -11.80
CA ASP A 197 26.97 7.79 -11.63
C ASP A 197 28.37 8.31 -11.97
N ALA A 198 29.42 7.64 -11.50
CA ALA A 198 30.81 7.97 -11.80
C ALA A 198 31.11 7.96 -13.31
N LEU A 199 30.64 6.93 -14.04
CA LEU A 199 30.82 6.86 -15.50
C LEU A 199 29.96 7.90 -16.23
N ALA A 200 28.71 8.10 -15.79
CA ALA A 200 27.83 9.09 -16.39
C ALA A 200 28.37 10.53 -16.23
N SER A 201 29.01 10.82 -15.09
CA SER A 201 29.62 12.12 -14.77
C SER A 201 30.70 12.56 -15.77
N VAL A 202 31.26 11.62 -16.52
CA VAL A 202 32.30 11.83 -17.55
C VAL A 202 31.84 11.47 -18.97
N GLY A 203 30.53 11.43 -19.20
CA GLY A 203 29.95 11.23 -20.54
C GLY A 203 29.94 9.78 -21.04
N ILE A 204 30.06 8.80 -20.14
CA ILE A 204 30.02 7.38 -20.51
C ILE A 204 28.64 6.81 -20.19
N ALA A 205 27.94 6.31 -21.23
CA ALA A 205 26.61 5.73 -21.11
C ALA A 205 26.63 4.28 -20.62
N GLN A 206 25.52 3.86 -20.03
CA GLN A 206 25.25 2.47 -19.66
C GLN A 206 24.19 1.87 -20.57
N ASN A 207 24.47 0.69 -21.13
CA ASN A 207 23.48 -0.08 -21.89
C ASN A 207 22.75 -1.12 -21.02
N ALA A 208 23.40 -1.59 -19.96
CA ALA A 208 22.83 -2.46 -18.94
C ALA A 208 23.59 -2.35 -17.63
N VAL A 209 22.85 -2.45 -16.54
CA VAL A 209 23.35 -2.40 -15.17
C VAL A 209 22.73 -3.55 -14.40
N LEU A 210 23.56 -4.51 -14.01
CA LEU A 210 23.13 -5.81 -13.51
C LEU A 210 23.66 -6.07 -12.10
N GLY A 211 22.77 -6.06 -11.10
CA GLY A 211 23.08 -6.56 -9.76
C GLY A 211 22.98 -8.09 -9.74
N VAL A 212 24.08 -8.81 -9.62
CA VAL A 212 24.06 -10.29 -9.67
C VAL A 212 23.54 -10.92 -8.37
N GLY A 213 23.76 -10.24 -7.25
CA GLY A 213 23.37 -10.68 -5.91
C GLY A 213 24.56 -10.77 -4.95
N GLY A 214 24.29 -10.50 -3.66
CA GLY A 214 25.30 -10.49 -2.59
C GLY A 214 25.46 -11.82 -1.83
N ASP A 215 24.54 -12.76 -1.99
CA ASP A 215 24.50 -14.00 -1.22
C ASP A 215 25.57 -15.01 -1.68
N GLY A 216 25.87 -15.99 -0.82
CA GLY A 216 26.88 -17.03 -1.10
C GLY A 216 26.50 -17.98 -2.24
N ALA A 217 25.21 -18.10 -2.56
CA ALA A 217 24.69 -18.80 -3.73
C ALA A 217 23.64 -17.92 -4.41
N ILE A 218 23.81 -17.69 -5.70
CA ILE A 218 22.96 -16.81 -6.52
C ILE A 218 22.60 -17.51 -7.84
N GLY A 219 21.65 -16.92 -8.57
CA GLY A 219 21.22 -17.34 -9.91
C GLY A 219 22.35 -17.39 -10.94
N SER A 220 22.50 -16.29 -11.67
CA SER A 220 23.51 -16.10 -12.71
C SER A 220 24.74 -15.41 -12.12
N THR A 221 25.91 -15.94 -12.41
CA THR A 221 27.20 -15.44 -11.91
C THR A 221 27.88 -14.54 -12.94
N PHE A 222 29.03 -13.96 -12.60
CA PHE A 222 29.87 -13.25 -13.58
C PHE A 222 30.22 -14.12 -14.79
N ARG A 223 30.47 -15.43 -14.58
CA ARG A 223 30.78 -16.37 -15.66
C ARG A 223 29.62 -16.56 -16.64
N ASP A 224 28.38 -16.31 -16.20
CA ASP A 224 27.20 -16.45 -17.03
C ASP A 224 26.86 -15.12 -17.74
N LEU A 225 26.98 -13.99 -17.04
CA LEU A 225 26.51 -12.69 -17.52
C LEU A 225 27.57 -11.89 -18.31
N VAL A 226 28.86 -12.02 -17.99
CA VAL A 226 29.92 -11.29 -18.71
C VAL A 226 30.01 -11.74 -20.18
N PRO A 227 30.06 -13.05 -20.52
CA PRO A 227 30.03 -13.49 -21.91
C PRO A 227 28.79 -12.99 -22.66
N LEU A 228 27.64 -13.01 -21.99
CA LEU A 228 26.38 -12.55 -22.55
C LEU A 228 26.41 -11.06 -22.89
N ALA A 229 26.97 -10.24 -21.98
CA ALA A 229 27.16 -8.81 -22.22
C ALA A 229 28.15 -8.53 -23.36
N MET A 230 29.22 -9.32 -23.47
CA MET A 230 30.23 -9.15 -24.52
C MET A 230 29.76 -9.63 -25.89
N ALA A 231 28.85 -10.59 -25.94
CA ALA A 231 28.25 -11.07 -27.18
C ALA A 231 27.20 -10.11 -27.76
N TYR A 232 26.65 -9.20 -26.94
CA TYR A 232 25.73 -8.18 -27.40
C TYR A 232 26.48 -7.04 -28.11
N ASP A 233 26.16 -6.79 -29.39
CA ASP A 233 26.94 -5.91 -30.28
C ASP A 233 27.08 -4.47 -29.77
N ASN A 234 26.05 -3.93 -29.11
CA ASN A 234 26.06 -2.56 -28.60
C ASN A 234 26.77 -2.40 -27.25
N THR A 235 27.39 -3.44 -26.70
CA THR A 235 28.32 -3.29 -25.57
C THR A 235 29.71 -2.94 -26.09
N ASP A 236 30.27 -1.81 -25.67
CA ASP A 236 31.65 -1.43 -26.05
C ASP A 236 32.69 -1.90 -25.03
N LEU A 237 32.30 -2.03 -23.76
CA LEU A 237 33.15 -2.45 -22.65
C LEU A 237 32.28 -3.03 -21.52
N VAL A 238 32.80 -4.00 -20.78
CA VAL A 238 32.16 -4.51 -19.55
C VAL A 238 32.96 -4.07 -18.32
N VAL A 239 32.25 -3.63 -17.29
CA VAL A 239 32.81 -3.38 -15.95
C VAL A 239 32.27 -4.43 -15.00
N VAL A 240 33.17 -5.12 -14.30
CA VAL A 240 32.82 -6.04 -13.20
C VAL A 240 33.18 -5.39 -11.87
N ALA A 241 32.20 -5.26 -10.98
CA ALA A 241 32.41 -4.77 -9.64
C ALA A 241 32.27 -5.92 -8.63
N GLY A 242 33.42 -6.42 -8.22
CA GLY A 242 33.55 -7.48 -7.23
C GLY A 242 33.77 -6.95 -5.82
N GLU A 243 33.71 -7.87 -4.87
CA GLU A 243 33.99 -7.64 -3.45
C GLU A 243 34.76 -8.85 -2.92
N ILE A 244 35.49 -8.71 -1.82
CA ILE A 244 36.09 -9.86 -1.12
C ILE A 244 35.03 -10.93 -0.75
N GLY A 245 35.49 -12.16 -0.51
CA GLY A 245 34.64 -13.31 -0.19
C GLY A 245 34.06 -14.01 -1.43
N GLY A 246 33.92 -15.33 -1.36
CA GLY A 246 33.59 -16.17 -2.53
C GLY A 246 34.67 -16.18 -3.61
N CYS A 247 34.44 -16.89 -4.72
CA CYS A 247 35.44 -17.12 -5.78
C CYS A 247 34.96 -16.74 -7.19
N GLN A 248 33.90 -15.94 -7.33
CA GLN A 248 33.27 -15.68 -8.64
C GLN A 248 34.22 -14.99 -9.63
N GLU A 249 35.04 -14.07 -9.14
CA GLU A 249 36.00 -13.29 -9.91
C GLU A 249 37.17 -14.17 -10.39
N GLU A 250 37.67 -15.06 -9.55
CA GLU A 250 38.69 -16.05 -9.95
C GLU A 250 38.14 -17.06 -10.95
N LEU A 251 36.90 -17.52 -10.77
CA LEU A 251 36.22 -18.40 -11.72
C LEU A 251 35.95 -17.71 -13.07
N LEU A 252 35.67 -16.41 -13.06
CA LEU A 252 35.60 -15.61 -14.29
C LEU A 252 36.97 -15.57 -14.98
N ALA A 253 38.05 -15.30 -14.25
CA ALA A 253 39.40 -15.30 -14.81
C ALA A 253 39.76 -16.66 -15.41
N GLU A 254 39.42 -17.75 -14.72
CA GLU A 254 39.62 -19.11 -15.22
C GLU A 254 38.84 -19.37 -16.53
N ASP A 255 37.58 -18.93 -16.62
CA ASP A 255 36.80 -19.10 -17.85
C ASP A 255 37.33 -18.22 -18.99
N ILE A 256 37.83 -17.01 -18.71
CA ILE A 256 38.49 -16.16 -19.71
C ILE A 256 39.72 -16.87 -20.27
N LYS A 257 40.55 -17.46 -19.40
CA LYS A 257 41.75 -18.20 -19.80
C LYS A 257 41.42 -19.41 -20.68
N LYS A 258 40.40 -20.18 -20.30
CA LYS A 258 39.99 -21.40 -21.02
C LYS A 258 39.20 -21.12 -22.30
N ASN A 259 38.40 -20.06 -22.30
CA ASN A 259 37.43 -19.75 -23.35
C ASN A 259 37.54 -18.30 -23.84
N PRO A 260 38.72 -17.82 -24.29
CA PRO A 260 38.96 -16.40 -24.60
C PRO A 260 38.03 -15.85 -25.69
N LYS A 261 37.55 -16.71 -26.62
CA LYS A 261 36.61 -16.32 -27.69
C LYS A 261 35.26 -15.81 -27.17
N LYS A 262 34.86 -16.20 -25.96
CA LYS A 262 33.65 -15.68 -25.31
C LYS A 262 33.81 -14.24 -24.82
N TYR A 263 35.06 -13.74 -24.76
CA TYR A 263 35.40 -12.46 -24.19
C TYR A 263 36.12 -11.53 -25.18
N PRO A 264 35.49 -11.18 -26.33
CA PRO A 264 36.16 -10.43 -27.40
C PRO A 264 36.33 -8.93 -27.10
N LYS A 265 35.70 -8.41 -26.04
CA LYS A 265 35.61 -6.98 -25.74
C LYS A 265 36.40 -6.62 -24.47
N PRO A 266 36.83 -5.36 -24.31
CA PRO A 266 37.49 -4.91 -23.09
C PRO A 266 36.67 -5.19 -21.82
N LEU A 267 37.37 -5.61 -20.77
CA LEU A 267 36.83 -5.82 -19.42
C LEU A 267 37.69 -5.04 -18.43
N VAL A 268 37.06 -4.35 -17.48
CA VAL A 268 37.74 -3.69 -16.35
C VAL A 268 37.09 -4.17 -15.06
N ALA A 269 37.89 -4.47 -14.04
CA ALA A 269 37.39 -4.93 -12.76
C ALA A 269 37.67 -3.91 -11.65
N LEU A 270 36.68 -3.64 -10.81
CA LEU A 270 36.86 -2.97 -9.52
C LEU A 270 36.62 -3.99 -8.41
N ILE A 271 37.59 -4.20 -7.53
CA ILE A 271 37.44 -5.10 -6.38
C ILE A 271 37.47 -4.28 -5.09
N SER A 272 36.39 -4.35 -4.33
CA SER A 272 36.30 -3.68 -3.02
C SER A 272 36.81 -4.57 -1.90
N GLY A 273 37.24 -3.96 -0.78
CA GLY A 273 37.71 -4.67 0.42
C GLY A 273 39.23 -4.87 0.51
N ALA A 274 40.04 -4.07 -0.19
CA ALA A 274 41.52 -4.18 -0.17
C ALA A 274 42.15 -4.07 1.24
N HIS A 275 41.51 -3.32 2.14
CA HIS A 275 41.96 -3.10 3.52
C HIS A 275 41.04 -3.76 4.56
N ALA A 276 40.22 -4.72 4.16
CA ALA A 276 39.28 -5.37 5.06
C ALA A 276 40.03 -6.27 6.08
N PRO A 277 39.66 -6.22 7.37
CA PRO A 277 40.24 -7.10 8.39
C PRO A 277 39.78 -8.56 8.19
N GLU A 278 40.67 -9.51 8.43
CA GLU A 278 40.36 -10.95 8.32
C GLU A 278 39.25 -11.38 9.29
N GLY A 279 38.43 -12.35 8.87
CA GLY A 279 37.39 -12.95 9.70
C GLY A 279 36.16 -12.06 9.97
N LYS A 280 36.05 -10.87 9.37
CA LYS A 280 34.85 -10.03 9.45
C LYS A 280 34.00 -10.11 8.18
N THR A 281 32.68 -10.10 8.37
CA THR A 281 31.69 -9.94 7.29
C THR A 281 31.53 -8.47 6.95
N MET A 282 31.62 -8.12 5.67
CA MET A 282 31.45 -6.75 5.17
C MET A 282 30.16 -6.63 4.37
N GLY A 283 29.16 -5.91 4.88
CA GLY A 283 27.90 -5.68 4.16
C GLY A 283 27.00 -6.92 4.11
N HIS A 284 27.20 -7.81 3.12
CA HIS A 284 26.31 -8.95 2.83
C HIS A 284 26.93 -10.30 3.22
N ALA A 285 26.10 -11.34 3.37
CA ALA A 285 26.51 -12.67 3.86
C ALA A 285 27.60 -13.35 3.03
N GLY A 286 27.72 -13.03 1.72
CA GLY A 286 28.73 -13.60 0.83
C GLY A 286 30.10 -12.92 0.85
N ALA A 287 30.27 -11.84 1.63
CA ALA A 287 31.51 -11.05 1.72
C ALA A 287 32.28 -11.37 3.01
N ILE A 288 32.71 -12.64 3.13
CA ILE A 288 33.49 -13.15 4.25
C ILE A 288 34.75 -13.82 3.71
N VAL A 289 35.89 -13.48 4.32
CA VAL A 289 37.16 -14.20 4.14
C VAL A 289 37.53 -14.78 5.50
N SER A 290 37.52 -16.12 5.60
CA SER A 290 37.91 -16.80 6.83
C SER A 290 39.42 -16.67 7.07
N PRO A 291 39.88 -16.65 8.34
CA PRO A 291 41.32 -16.65 8.64
C PRO A 291 42.04 -17.81 7.96
N GLY A 292 43.15 -17.52 7.27
CA GLY A 292 43.94 -18.52 6.51
C GLY A 292 43.36 -18.92 5.15
N GLN A 293 42.25 -18.34 4.70
CA GLN A 293 41.67 -18.62 3.39
C GLN A 293 42.52 -18.01 2.26
N VAL A 294 42.99 -18.84 1.32
CA VAL A 294 43.91 -18.44 0.23
C VAL A 294 43.21 -17.91 -1.04
N TYR A 295 41.88 -18.05 -1.11
CA TYR A 295 41.04 -17.59 -2.22
C TYR A 295 39.97 -16.62 -1.71
N GLY A 296 39.38 -15.83 -2.60
CA GLY A 296 38.37 -14.85 -2.24
C GLY A 296 38.91 -13.60 -1.56
N THR A 297 40.24 -13.50 -1.38
CA THR A 297 40.91 -12.28 -0.90
C THR A 297 41.04 -11.27 -2.04
N PHE A 298 41.16 -9.98 -1.71
CA PHE A 298 41.43 -8.94 -2.71
C PHE A 298 42.64 -9.30 -3.59
N GLN A 299 43.74 -9.77 -2.98
CA GLN A 299 44.97 -10.11 -3.70
C GLN A 299 44.78 -11.31 -4.63
N SER A 300 44.11 -12.38 -4.17
CA SER A 300 43.86 -13.56 -5.00
C SER A 300 43.01 -13.23 -6.23
N LYS A 301 41.94 -12.44 -6.04
CA LYS A 301 41.08 -11.94 -7.12
C LYS A 301 41.82 -11.05 -8.10
N LYS A 302 42.60 -10.12 -7.56
CA LYS A 302 43.42 -9.20 -8.35
C LYS A 302 44.39 -9.97 -9.25
N GLN A 303 45.19 -10.86 -8.66
CA GLN A 303 46.16 -11.67 -9.38
C GLN A 303 45.49 -12.55 -10.45
N ALA A 304 44.36 -13.19 -10.12
CA ALA A 304 43.64 -14.05 -11.06
C ALA A 304 43.19 -13.25 -12.30
N LEU A 305 42.52 -12.11 -12.11
CA LEU A 305 42.03 -11.26 -13.20
C LEU A 305 43.16 -10.61 -14.00
N GLU A 306 44.19 -10.08 -13.34
CA GLU A 306 45.34 -9.47 -14.03
C GLU A 306 46.14 -10.50 -14.85
N SER A 307 46.21 -11.76 -14.40
CA SER A 307 46.88 -12.84 -15.14
C SER A 307 46.24 -13.16 -16.50
N VAL A 308 44.99 -12.75 -16.71
CA VAL A 308 44.25 -12.89 -17.98
C VAL A 308 44.05 -11.55 -18.69
N GLY A 309 44.80 -10.51 -18.30
CA GLY A 309 44.83 -9.21 -18.96
C GLY A 309 43.68 -8.27 -18.57
N VAL A 310 42.93 -8.59 -17.52
CA VAL A 310 41.86 -7.72 -16.99
C VAL A 310 42.46 -6.77 -15.95
N PRO A 311 42.50 -5.45 -16.19
CA PRO A 311 42.99 -4.48 -15.23
C PRO A 311 42.06 -4.45 -14.01
N VAL A 312 42.67 -4.46 -12.82
CA VAL A 312 41.96 -4.42 -11.53
C VAL A 312 42.28 -3.11 -10.83
N VAL A 313 41.25 -2.31 -10.61
CA VAL A 313 41.32 -1.04 -9.87
C VAL A 313 40.64 -1.17 -8.51
N ASN A 314 40.94 -0.24 -7.60
CA ASN A 314 40.40 -0.23 -6.24
C ASN A 314 39.76 1.12 -5.85
N SER A 315 39.63 2.06 -6.78
CA SER A 315 38.98 3.36 -6.59
C SER A 315 38.11 3.73 -7.79
N GLN A 316 37.12 4.61 -7.58
CA GLN A 316 36.26 5.12 -8.65
C GLN A 316 37.05 5.96 -9.66
N TYR A 317 38.01 6.75 -9.18
CA TYR A 317 38.86 7.60 -10.02
C TYR A 317 39.70 6.77 -11.00
N ASP A 318 40.31 5.69 -10.50
CA ASP A 318 41.11 4.78 -11.32
C ASP A 318 40.23 4.00 -12.30
N LEU A 319 39.01 3.65 -11.89
CA LEU A 319 38.03 3.01 -12.78
C LEU A 319 37.68 3.93 -13.95
N ILE A 320 37.31 5.18 -13.69
CA ILE A 320 37.02 6.17 -14.74
C ILE A 320 38.20 6.26 -15.71
N THR A 321 39.41 6.41 -15.17
CA THR A 321 40.63 6.59 -15.97
C THR A 321 40.91 5.38 -16.87
N GLU A 322 40.83 4.16 -16.33
CA GLU A 322 41.08 2.95 -17.11
C GLU A 322 39.96 2.70 -18.13
N VAL A 323 38.70 2.94 -17.78
CA VAL A 323 37.57 2.81 -18.72
C VAL A 323 37.71 3.83 -19.86
N GLN A 324 37.99 5.10 -19.59
CA GLN A 324 38.23 6.12 -20.62
C GLN A 324 39.39 5.73 -21.55
N LYS A 325 40.49 5.23 -20.98
CA LYS A 325 41.63 4.74 -21.76
C LYS A 325 41.24 3.59 -22.70
N ARG A 326 40.53 2.58 -22.20
CA ARG A 326 40.07 1.42 -22.99
C ARG A 326 39.05 1.80 -24.06
N LEU A 327 38.20 2.79 -23.78
CA LEU A 327 37.25 3.37 -24.72
C LEU A 327 37.86 4.41 -25.67
N LYS A 328 39.18 4.67 -25.59
CA LYS A 328 39.87 5.70 -26.39
C LYS A 328 39.21 7.09 -26.26
N LYS A 329 38.77 7.43 -25.03
CA LYS A 329 38.06 8.67 -24.69
C LYS A 329 36.76 8.90 -25.48
N LYS A 330 36.08 7.83 -25.91
CA LYS A 330 34.74 7.91 -26.48
C LYS A 330 33.76 8.49 -25.45
N ILE A 331 32.96 9.45 -25.89
CA ILE A 331 31.86 10.07 -25.14
C ILE A 331 30.55 9.67 -25.84
N TYR A 332 29.50 9.38 -25.06
CA TYR A 332 28.21 8.87 -25.54
C TYR A 332 27.08 9.91 -25.47
N PHE A 333 27.29 10.98 -24.73
CA PHE A 333 26.34 12.07 -24.58
C PHE A 333 27.04 13.35 -24.13
N ASP A 334 26.40 14.49 -24.36
CA ASP A 334 26.92 15.79 -23.96
C ASP A 334 26.80 15.99 -22.44
N MET A 335 27.94 16.25 -21.79
CA MET A 335 28.01 16.38 -20.34
C MET A 335 27.32 17.65 -19.82
N GLU A 336 27.39 18.77 -20.56
CA GLU A 336 26.75 20.02 -20.14
C GLU A 336 25.23 19.87 -20.11
N ASN A 337 24.67 19.24 -21.15
CA ASN A 337 23.27 18.90 -21.23
C ASN A 337 22.85 17.93 -20.12
N TYR A 338 23.66 16.90 -19.85
CA TYR A 338 23.45 15.98 -18.74
C TYR A 338 23.38 16.73 -17.40
N TYR A 339 24.37 17.55 -17.05
CA TYR A 339 24.37 18.28 -15.78
C TYR A 339 23.24 19.31 -15.69
N LYS A 340 22.89 19.98 -16.79
CA LYS A 340 21.74 20.90 -16.83
C LYS A 340 20.42 20.17 -16.55
N LYS A 341 20.24 18.98 -17.13
CA LYS A 341 19.08 18.11 -16.88
C LYS A 341 19.06 17.61 -15.44
N MET A 342 20.18 17.09 -14.95
CA MET A 342 20.29 16.56 -13.59
C MET A 342 20.11 17.65 -12.54
N LYS A 343 20.63 18.87 -12.76
CA LYS A 343 20.39 20.01 -11.88
C LYS A 343 18.90 20.34 -11.75
N THR A 344 18.14 20.25 -12.83
CA THR A 344 16.68 20.44 -12.79
C THR A 344 15.99 19.38 -11.92
N ILE A 345 16.51 18.14 -11.91
CA ILE A 345 16.01 17.04 -11.09
C ILE A 345 16.44 17.20 -9.62
N TRP A 346 17.69 17.59 -9.37
CA TRP A 346 18.25 17.78 -8.03
C TRP A 346 17.64 19.00 -7.32
N ASP A 347 17.41 20.09 -8.05
CA ASP A 347 16.80 21.32 -7.54
C ASP A 347 15.26 21.22 -7.49
N ALA A 348 14.67 20.15 -8.01
CA ALA A 348 13.23 19.95 -7.96
C ALA A 348 12.78 19.86 -6.49
N PRO A 349 11.79 20.67 -6.07
CA PRO A 349 11.23 20.54 -4.72
C PRO A 349 10.67 19.12 -4.56
N SER A 350 10.76 18.58 -3.35
CA SER A 350 10.12 17.29 -3.03
C SER A 350 8.70 17.28 -3.59
N LYS A 351 8.32 16.25 -4.35
CA LYS A 351 6.96 16.10 -4.89
C LYS A 351 5.99 16.48 -3.78
N LYS A 352 5.22 17.56 -3.98
CA LYS A 352 4.15 17.93 -3.04
C LYS A 352 3.29 16.69 -2.89
N THR A 353 3.20 16.15 -1.68
CA THR A 353 2.26 15.08 -1.37
C THR A 353 0.88 15.55 -1.80
N GLY A 354 0.27 14.88 -2.77
CA GLY A 354 -0.89 15.39 -3.52
C GLY A 354 -2.15 15.64 -2.67
N TRP A 355 -2.13 15.25 -1.39
CA TRP A 355 -3.26 15.34 -0.49
C TRP A 355 -2.81 15.31 0.98
N GLY A 356 -3.35 16.18 1.84
CA GLY A 356 -3.05 16.23 3.28
C GLY A 356 -4.23 16.76 4.09
N THR A 357 -4.33 16.37 5.36
CA THR A 357 -5.37 16.82 6.32
C THR A 357 -4.78 17.05 7.70
N LEU A 358 -5.37 17.98 8.43
CA LEU A 358 -5.08 18.32 9.82
C LEU A 358 -5.98 17.56 10.81
N ILE A 359 -6.99 16.84 10.32
CA ILE A 359 -8.04 16.23 11.14
C ILE A 359 -7.56 14.89 11.70
N THR A 360 -7.23 13.93 10.83
CA THR A 360 -6.94 12.55 11.25
C THR A 360 -5.74 11.94 10.56
N LYS A 361 -4.87 11.32 11.36
CA LYS A 361 -3.78 10.47 10.88
C LYS A 361 -4.06 9.01 11.24
N VAL A 362 -4.29 8.19 10.22
CA VAL A 362 -4.47 6.74 10.37
C VAL A 362 -3.12 6.04 10.25
N MET A 363 -2.72 5.30 11.28
CA MET A 363 -1.45 4.56 11.34
C MET A 363 -1.71 3.08 11.64
N PRO A 364 -0.79 2.16 11.34
CA PRO A 364 -0.90 0.77 11.80
C PRO A 364 -1.18 0.73 13.31
N ASN A 365 -2.28 0.09 13.69
CA ASN A 365 -2.79 -0.05 15.07
C ASN A 365 -2.92 1.26 15.90
N ASN A 366 -3.05 2.42 15.27
CA ASN A 366 -3.23 3.69 15.98
C ASN A 366 -3.98 4.73 15.14
N LEU A 367 -4.79 5.58 15.78
CA LEU A 367 -5.45 6.73 15.15
C LEU A 367 -5.19 7.99 15.96
N LEU A 368 -4.76 9.06 15.28
CA LEU A 368 -4.66 10.39 15.88
C LEU A 368 -5.74 11.30 15.32
N ILE A 369 -6.45 12.00 16.20
CA ILE A 369 -7.38 13.08 15.90
C ILE A 369 -6.75 14.39 16.40
N SER A 370 -6.37 15.27 15.49
CA SER A 370 -5.71 16.55 15.79
C SER A 370 -4.54 16.42 16.77
N GLY A 371 -3.76 15.34 16.64
CA GLY A 371 -2.61 15.04 17.49
C GLY A 371 -2.89 14.19 18.74
N TYR A 372 -4.15 13.96 19.10
CA TYR A 372 -4.55 13.14 20.24
C TYR A 372 -4.92 11.71 19.83
N SER A 373 -4.57 10.73 20.65
CA SER A 373 -4.96 9.33 20.48
C SER A 373 -6.48 9.18 20.53
N LEU A 374 -7.10 8.56 19.52
CA LEU A 374 -8.55 8.33 19.53
C LEU A 374 -8.99 7.49 20.73
N GLN A 375 -8.14 6.56 21.19
CA GLN A 375 -8.36 5.75 22.38
C GLN A 375 -8.53 6.63 23.62
N ASP A 376 -7.65 7.62 23.80
CA ASP A 376 -7.71 8.56 24.91
C ASP A 376 -8.97 9.43 24.84
N ILE A 377 -9.38 9.81 23.63
CA ILE A 377 -10.60 10.60 23.41
C ILE A 377 -11.83 9.80 23.83
N VAL A 378 -11.95 8.55 23.36
CA VAL A 378 -13.07 7.65 23.71
C VAL A 378 -13.19 7.45 25.23
N GLU A 379 -12.07 7.38 25.94
CA GLU A 379 -12.07 7.19 27.41
C GLU A 379 -12.39 8.46 28.19
N LYS A 380 -11.92 9.62 27.73
CA LYS A 380 -11.82 10.84 28.56
C LYS A 380 -12.74 11.98 28.14
N LYS A 381 -13.32 11.93 26.94
CA LYS A 381 -13.99 13.09 26.32
C LYS A 381 -15.38 12.77 25.80
N GLY A 382 -16.29 13.75 25.92
CA GLY A 382 -17.64 13.64 25.39
C GLY A 382 -17.72 13.89 23.89
N PHE A 383 -18.88 13.60 23.30
CA PHE A 383 -19.07 13.72 21.85
C PHE A 383 -19.00 15.18 21.37
N ILE A 384 -19.56 16.12 22.14
CA ILE A 384 -19.53 17.56 21.81
C ILE A 384 -18.12 18.14 21.89
N GLU A 385 -17.33 17.76 22.91
CA GLU A 385 -15.92 18.17 23.01
C GLU A 385 -15.09 17.61 21.85
N THR A 386 -15.37 16.38 21.43
CA THR A 386 -14.69 15.73 20.30
C THR A 386 -15.06 16.39 18.96
N ALA A 387 -16.32 16.76 18.78
CA ALA A 387 -16.75 17.52 17.59
C ALA A 387 -16.07 18.90 17.53
N TYR A 388 -15.90 19.56 18.67
CA TYR A 388 -15.13 20.81 18.75
C TYR A 388 -13.67 20.57 18.34
N LEU A 389 -13.01 19.54 18.90
CA LEU A 389 -11.63 19.17 18.57
C LEU A 389 -11.44 18.96 17.06
N LEU A 390 -12.32 18.18 16.42
CA LEU A 390 -12.22 17.85 15.00
C LEU A 390 -12.21 19.09 14.10
N VAL A 391 -12.99 20.11 14.47
CA VAL A 391 -13.15 21.34 13.66
C VAL A 391 -12.09 22.39 14.03
N LYS A 392 -11.63 22.45 15.28
CA LYS A 392 -10.72 23.51 15.76
C LYS A 392 -9.27 23.08 15.93
N GLY A 393 -9.00 21.78 16.03
CA GLY A 393 -7.68 21.23 16.31
C GLY A 393 -7.29 21.23 17.79
N GLU A 394 -8.11 21.79 18.67
CA GLU A 394 -7.88 21.82 20.12
C GLU A 394 -9.18 21.59 20.90
N PHE A 395 -9.08 21.14 22.16
CA PHE A 395 -10.26 20.99 23.02
C PHE A 395 -10.80 22.34 23.50
N PRO A 396 -12.13 22.47 23.67
CA PRO A 396 -12.72 23.69 24.18
C PRO A 396 -12.39 23.89 25.66
N ASP A 397 -12.35 25.15 26.10
CA ASP A 397 -12.43 25.46 27.52
C ASP A 397 -13.82 25.11 28.09
N LYS A 398 -13.97 25.10 29.42
CA LYS A 398 -15.23 24.70 30.08
C LYS A 398 -16.43 25.52 29.64
N LYS A 399 -16.27 26.84 29.47
CA LYS A 399 -17.35 27.76 29.10
C LYS A 399 -17.82 27.49 27.68
N THR A 400 -16.87 27.28 26.77
CA THR A 400 -17.12 27.00 25.36
C THR A 400 -17.76 25.61 25.21
N ALA A 401 -17.29 24.60 25.94
CA ALA A 401 -17.89 23.27 25.95
C ALA A 401 -19.36 23.31 26.39
N GLU A 402 -19.67 24.11 27.41
CA GLU A 402 -21.03 24.31 27.92
C GLU A 402 -21.93 25.06 26.93
N GLU A 403 -21.41 26.07 26.24
CA GLU A 403 -22.10 26.75 25.13
C GLU A 403 -22.43 25.77 24.00
N MET A 404 -21.44 24.99 23.54
CA MET A 404 -21.64 24.01 22.45
C MET A 404 -22.66 22.94 22.84
N ARG A 405 -22.61 22.47 24.10
CA ARG A 405 -23.58 21.51 24.64
C ARG A 405 -25.00 22.07 24.61
N LYS A 406 -25.19 23.33 25.05
CA LYS A 406 -26.50 24.00 25.04
C LYS A 406 -27.06 24.14 23.62
N ILE A 407 -26.22 24.44 22.63
CA ILE A 407 -26.62 24.48 21.21
C ILE A 407 -27.12 23.10 20.73
N ALA A 408 -26.38 22.04 21.03
CA ALA A 408 -26.76 20.68 20.62
C ALA A 408 -28.07 20.22 21.31
N ILE A 409 -28.26 20.53 22.59
CA ILE A 409 -29.50 20.23 23.33
C ILE A 409 -30.69 21.01 22.75
N ASP A 410 -30.51 22.31 22.48
CA ASP A 410 -31.56 23.13 21.87
C ASP A 410 -31.98 22.56 20.51
N ALA A 411 -31.02 22.25 19.64
CA ALA A 411 -31.27 21.66 18.33
C ALA A 411 -32.06 20.33 18.40
N ALA A 412 -31.77 19.49 19.40
CA ALA A 412 -32.44 18.21 19.62
C ALA A 412 -33.91 18.35 20.08
N LYS A 413 -34.29 19.49 20.68
CA LYS A 413 -35.68 19.78 21.08
C LYS A 413 -36.55 20.20 19.90
N ARG A 414 -35.96 20.83 18.89
CA ARG A 414 -36.72 21.41 17.78
C ARG A 414 -37.35 20.30 16.93
N PRO A 415 -38.56 20.49 16.40
CA PRO A 415 -39.21 19.47 15.57
C PRO A 415 -38.35 19.15 14.33
N ALA A 416 -38.38 17.89 13.88
CA ALA A 416 -37.73 17.50 12.63
C ALA A 416 -38.70 17.71 11.45
N PRO A 417 -38.20 17.92 10.22
CA PRO A 417 -39.06 17.99 9.05
C PRO A 417 -39.81 16.68 8.82
N ASN A 418 -40.96 16.74 8.15
CA ASN A 418 -41.73 15.55 7.82
C ASN A 418 -41.04 14.77 6.70
N VAL A 419 -40.64 13.52 7.01
CA VAL A 419 -39.95 12.63 6.06
C VAL A 419 -40.78 11.37 5.85
N HIS A 420 -41.11 11.05 4.60
CA HIS A 420 -41.70 9.77 4.26
C HIS A 420 -40.65 8.65 4.32
N ARG A 421 -40.89 7.65 5.17
CA ARG A 421 -40.02 6.47 5.34
C ARG A 421 -40.75 5.19 4.95
N SER A 422 -40.14 4.40 4.05
CA SER A 422 -40.65 3.06 3.74
C SER A 422 -40.19 2.03 4.78
N LYS A 423 -40.98 0.97 5.01
CA LYS A 423 -40.71 -0.03 6.07
C LYS A 423 -39.32 -0.68 6.01
N LYS A 424 -38.76 -0.86 4.81
CA LYS A 424 -37.44 -1.47 4.58
C LYS A 424 -36.35 -0.44 4.24
N GLU A 425 -36.61 0.85 4.50
CA GLU A 425 -35.65 1.89 4.18
C GLU A 425 -34.45 1.85 5.10
N ASP A 426 -33.26 1.87 4.49
CA ASP A 426 -31.99 2.00 5.21
C ASP A 426 -31.94 3.31 6.00
N ILE A 427 -31.41 3.23 7.22
CA ILE A 427 -31.34 4.38 8.12
C ILE A 427 -30.52 5.54 7.53
N SER A 428 -29.47 5.25 6.75
CA SER A 428 -28.66 6.28 6.05
C SER A 428 -29.52 7.09 5.09
N LYS A 429 -30.37 6.43 4.29
CA LYS A 429 -31.26 7.08 3.33
C LYS A 429 -32.28 7.96 4.04
N THR A 430 -32.84 7.52 5.17
CA THR A 430 -33.78 8.34 5.93
C THR A 430 -33.06 9.55 6.54
N LEU A 431 -31.85 9.39 7.08
CA LEU A 431 -31.06 10.51 7.59
C LEU A 431 -30.69 11.51 6.49
N VAL A 432 -30.33 11.06 5.29
CA VAL A 432 -30.11 11.93 4.12
C VAL A 432 -31.32 12.81 3.85
N LYS A 433 -32.54 12.25 3.87
CA LYS A 433 -33.76 13.04 3.67
C LYS A 433 -33.93 14.10 4.76
N TYR A 434 -33.67 13.77 6.01
CA TYR A 434 -33.72 14.74 7.10
C TYR A 434 -32.72 15.88 6.88
N PHE A 435 -31.45 15.57 6.62
CA PHE A 435 -30.42 16.59 6.37
C PHE A 435 -30.79 17.53 5.21
N VAL A 436 -31.30 16.97 4.10
CA VAL A 436 -31.64 17.76 2.90
C VAL A 436 -32.90 18.60 3.09
N LEU A 437 -33.85 18.16 3.92
CA LEU A 437 -35.15 18.85 4.12
C LEU A 437 -35.21 19.76 5.34
N ASP A 438 -34.14 19.81 6.15
CA ASP A 438 -34.15 20.57 7.39
C ASP A 438 -33.67 22.01 7.20
N ASP A 439 -34.62 22.91 6.92
CA ASP A 439 -34.37 24.34 6.74
C ASP A 439 -33.67 24.97 7.95
N GLU A 440 -33.94 24.47 9.17
CA GLU A 440 -33.26 24.99 10.36
C GLU A 440 -31.78 24.63 10.35
N LEU A 441 -31.44 23.42 9.92
CA LEU A 441 -30.05 23.02 9.75
C LEU A 441 -29.40 23.85 8.65
N ALA A 442 -30.06 24.01 7.50
CA ALA A 442 -29.54 24.78 6.37
C ALA A 442 -29.26 26.25 6.73
N GLN A 443 -30.20 26.91 7.42
CA GLN A 443 -30.12 28.33 7.77
C GLN A 443 -29.26 28.62 9.00
N TYR A 444 -28.89 27.60 9.80
CA TYR A 444 -28.08 27.83 10.98
C TYR A 444 -26.71 28.45 10.60
N PRO A 445 -26.25 29.53 11.28
CA PRO A 445 -25.02 30.21 10.89
C PRO A 445 -23.77 29.32 10.97
N GLU A 446 -22.90 29.42 9.96
CA GLU A 446 -21.60 28.74 9.91
C GLU A 446 -20.40 29.70 9.89
N GLU A 447 -20.64 31.01 9.84
CA GLU A 447 -19.64 32.07 9.87
C GLU A 447 -19.47 32.68 11.28
N GLY A 448 -18.44 33.50 11.46
CA GLY A 448 -18.15 34.19 12.72
C GLY A 448 -17.45 33.31 13.77
N THR A 449 -17.34 33.82 15.00
CA THR A 449 -16.62 33.13 16.08
C THR A 449 -17.23 31.76 16.35
N ASN A 450 -16.44 30.71 16.08
CA ASN A 450 -16.83 29.31 16.20
C ASN A 450 -18.00 28.89 15.29
N GLY A 451 -18.32 29.64 14.23
CA GLY A 451 -19.44 29.34 13.33
C GLY A 451 -19.46 27.90 12.82
N ALA A 452 -18.35 27.42 12.27
CA ALA A 452 -18.19 26.03 11.82
C ALA A 452 -18.49 24.98 12.91
N VAL A 453 -18.04 25.24 14.14
CA VAL A 453 -18.29 24.33 15.27
C VAL A 453 -19.75 24.40 15.68
N LYS A 454 -20.32 25.61 15.79
CA LYS A 454 -21.73 25.83 16.15
C LYS A 454 -22.65 25.12 15.17
N LYS A 455 -22.39 25.24 13.86
CA LYS A 455 -23.08 24.48 12.80
C LYS A 455 -22.95 22.97 12.97
N THR A 456 -21.74 22.49 13.27
CA THR A 456 -21.47 21.07 13.49
C THR A 456 -22.25 20.52 14.69
N VAL A 457 -22.17 21.18 15.85
CA VAL A 457 -22.86 20.73 17.08
C VAL A 457 -24.38 20.90 16.99
N PHE A 458 -24.85 21.91 16.26
CA PHE A 458 -26.27 22.05 15.91
C PHE A 458 -26.73 20.84 15.08
N GLY A 459 -26.00 20.48 14.01
CA GLY A 459 -26.28 19.29 13.20
C GLY A 459 -26.24 17.97 13.99
N ILE A 460 -25.32 17.85 14.95
CA ILE A 460 -25.29 16.72 15.90
C ILE A 460 -26.60 16.67 16.71
N GLY A 461 -27.02 17.80 17.31
CA GLY A 461 -28.28 17.87 18.03
C GLY A 461 -29.51 17.56 17.16
N ARG A 462 -29.57 18.08 15.93
CA ARG A 462 -30.61 17.75 14.96
C ARG A 462 -30.63 16.25 14.64
N THR A 463 -29.45 15.61 14.55
CA THR A 463 -29.36 14.17 14.32
C THR A 463 -29.94 13.34 15.47
N ALA A 464 -29.77 13.76 16.74
CA ALA A 464 -30.49 13.13 17.85
C ALA A 464 -32.00 13.20 17.65
N ARG A 465 -32.52 14.35 17.21
CA ARG A 465 -33.94 14.50 16.87
C ARG A 465 -34.35 13.58 15.73
N TYR A 466 -33.57 13.49 14.66
CA TYR A 466 -33.87 12.62 13.52
C TYR A 466 -33.93 11.15 13.93
N LEU A 467 -32.96 10.69 14.72
CA LEU A 467 -32.96 9.33 15.27
C LEU A 467 -34.21 9.07 16.12
N SER A 468 -34.62 10.04 16.94
CA SER A 468 -35.86 9.91 17.70
C SER A 468 -37.11 9.80 16.82
N GLY A 469 -37.12 10.49 15.67
CA GLY A 469 -38.20 10.38 14.67
C GLY A 469 -38.23 9.02 13.98
N ILE A 470 -37.05 8.45 13.69
CA ILE A 470 -36.91 7.12 13.08
C ILE A 470 -37.35 6.01 14.05
N LEU A 471 -37.11 6.21 15.35
CA LEU A 471 -37.38 5.24 16.42
C LEU A 471 -38.71 5.47 17.14
N HIS A 472 -39.43 6.53 16.80
CA HIS A 472 -40.69 6.92 17.44
C HIS A 472 -40.57 7.21 18.95
N THR A 473 -39.47 7.86 19.34
CA THR A 473 -39.08 8.19 20.72
C THR A 473 -39.06 9.70 21.00
N GLU A 474 -39.65 10.50 20.10
CA GLU A 474 -39.58 11.97 20.09
C GLU A 474 -40.01 12.63 21.40
N LYS A 475 -40.99 12.02 22.10
CA LYS A 475 -41.52 12.50 23.38
C LYS A 475 -40.45 12.54 24.47
N ALA A 476 -39.44 11.68 24.39
CA ALA A 476 -38.34 11.64 25.36
C ALA A 476 -37.42 12.88 25.29
N LEU A 477 -37.52 13.66 24.21
CA LEU A 477 -36.72 14.88 23.98
C LEU A 477 -37.49 16.19 24.25
N GLU A 478 -38.77 16.14 24.60
CA GLU A 478 -39.57 17.35 24.85
C GLU A 478 -39.18 18.07 26.15
N LYS A 479 -38.67 17.32 27.14
CA LYS A 479 -38.35 17.83 28.49
C LYS A 479 -36.86 17.70 28.84
N LEU A 480 -35.97 18.18 27.96
CA LEU A 480 -34.54 18.20 28.25
C LEU A 480 -34.15 19.41 29.09
N SER A 481 -33.28 19.21 30.07
CA SER A 481 -32.57 20.28 30.79
C SER A 481 -31.45 20.84 29.93
N GLY A 482 -31.20 22.15 29.99
CA GLY A 482 -30.07 22.77 29.29
C GLY A 482 -28.70 22.36 29.85
N ASP A 483 -28.67 21.81 31.06
CA ASP A 483 -27.43 21.48 31.79
C ASP A 483 -27.17 19.97 31.88
N GLU A 484 -28.03 19.11 31.31
CA GLU A 484 -27.79 17.65 31.31
C GLU A 484 -26.63 17.27 30.35
N PRO A 485 -25.87 16.19 30.63
CA PRO A 485 -24.88 15.66 29.71
C PRO A 485 -25.50 15.32 28.35
N PHE A 486 -24.78 15.59 27.26
CA PHE A 486 -25.34 15.31 25.93
C PHE A 486 -25.54 13.81 25.66
N SER A 487 -24.77 12.94 26.33
CA SER A 487 -25.00 11.49 26.34
C SER A 487 -26.41 11.09 26.81
N HIS A 488 -27.03 11.87 27.71
CA HIS A 488 -28.39 11.64 28.18
C HIS A 488 -29.40 11.91 27.07
N VAL A 489 -29.20 12.98 26.31
CA VAL A 489 -30.03 13.32 25.14
C VAL A 489 -29.97 12.21 24.10
N ILE A 490 -28.76 11.72 23.79
CA ILE A 490 -28.57 10.61 22.85
C ILE A 490 -29.27 9.35 23.37
N TYR A 491 -29.10 9.01 24.64
CA TYR A 491 -29.75 7.85 25.26
C TYR A 491 -31.28 7.94 25.16
N ARG A 492 -31.87 9.10 25.48
CA ARG A 492 -33.32 9.35 25.34
C ARG A 492 -33.78 9.21 23.90
N ALA A 493 -33.03 9.76 22.95
CA ALA A 493 -33.34 9.67 21.52
C ALA A 493 -33.35 8.22 21.01
N VAL A 494 -32.44 7.39 21.51
CA VAL A 494 -32.29 6.00 21.05
C VAL A 494 -33.27 5.06 21.76
N THR A 495 -33.50 5.26 23.06
CA THR A 495 -34.26 4.30 23.88
C THR A 495 -35.71 4.72 24.14
N GLY A 496 -36.03 6.00 24.01
CA GLY A 496 -37.32 6.57 24.44
C GLY A 496 -37.50 6.66 25.96
N ASN A 497 -36.51 6.22 26.74
CA ASN A 497 -36.58 6.23 28.19
C ASN A 497 -36.27 7.62 28.74
N THR A 498 -37.18 8.16 29.54
CA THR A 498 -36.98 9.44 30.22
C THR A 498 -36.12 9.32 31.48
N MET A 499 -36.03 8.11 32.04
CA MET A 499 -35.09 7.78 33.12
C MET A 499 -33.79 7.29 32.49
N VAL A 500 -32.72 8.06 32.67
CA VAL A 500 -31.42 7.79 32.05
C VAL A 500 -30.64 6.79 32.89
N ASN A 501 -30.15 5.73 32.23
CA ASN A 501 -29.12 4.88 32.80
C ASN A 501 -27.75 5.45 32.43
N GLU A 502 -27.01 5.92 33.44
CA GLU A 502 -25.71 6.60 33.26
C GLU A 502 -24.66 5.72 32.58
N GLN A 503 -24.61 4.44 32.92
CA GLN A 503 -23.63 3.52 32.34
C GLN A 503 -23.95 3.25 30.86
N HIS A 504 -25.24 3.08 30.54
CA HIS A 504 -25.68 2.87 29.16
C HIS A 504 -25.54 4.13 28.31
N SER A 505 -25.86 5.31 28.85
CA SER A 505 -25.73 6.58 28.12
C SER A 505 -24.27 6.85 27.76
N ARG A 506 -23.34 6.62 28.70
CA ARG A 506 -21.90 6.74 28.45
C ARG A 506 -21.39 5.69 27.46
N MET A 507 -21.89 4.46 27.50
CA MET A 507 -21.49 3.41 26.54
C MET A 507 -21.92 3.77 25.11
N ILE A 508 -23.13 4.28 24.93
CA ILE A 508 -23.61 4.76 23.62
C ILE A 508 -22.73 5.90 23.12
N GLU A 509 -22.42 6.88 23.98
CA GLU A 509 -21.53 7.99 23.63
C GLU A 509 -20.13 7.48 23.24
N ALA A 510 -19.54 6.55 23.98
CA ALA A 510 -18.24 5.97 23.65
C ALA A 510 -18.22 5.26 22.29
N MET A 511 -19.28 4.51 21.93
CA MET A 511 -19.39 3.88 20.61
C MET A 511 -19.49 4.91 19.47
N ILE A 512 -20.20 6.01 19.71
CA ILE A 512 -20.30 7.13 18.76
C ILE A 512 -18.95 7.84 18.62
N VAL A 513 -18.27 8.12 19.74
CA VAL A 513 -16.94 8.76 19.76
C VAL A 513 -15.90 7.89 19.04
N ALA A 514 -15.96 6.56 19.18
CA ALA A 514 -15.07 5.65 18.45
C ALA A 514 -15.25 5.68 16.91
N CYS A 515 -16.39 6.19 16.44
CA CYS A 515 -16.74 6.29 15.02
C CYS A 515 -16.58 7.71 14.45
N VAL A 516 -16.03 8.68 15.20
CA VAL A 516 -16.05 10.09 14.79
C VAL A 516 -15.31 10.35 13.49
N ASP A 517 -14.11 9.78 13.34
CA ASP A 517 -13.37 9.88 12.10
C ASP A 517 -12.37 8.74 11.86
N HIS A 518 -12.04 8.53 10.59
CA HIS A 518 -11.08 7.52 10.14
C HIS A 518 -10.29 8.01 8.91
N GLY A 519 -10.00 9.31 8.85
CA GLY A 519 -9.34 9.97 7.74
C GLY A 519 -10.21 10.01 6.49
N VAL A 520 -9.56 10.21 5.34
CA VAL A 520 -10.24 10.60 4.09
C VAL A 520 -10.37 9.52 3.04
N THR A 521 -9.80 8.35 3.31
CA THR A 521 -9.92 7.19 2.43
C THR A 521 -11.28 6.49 2.51
N PRO A 522 -12.09 6.59 3.60
CA PRO A 522 -13.44 6.06 3.62
C PRO A 522 -14.35 6.75 2.58
N PRO A 523 -15.23 6.00 1.88
CA PRO A 523 -16.14 6.56 0.88
C PRO A 523 -17.00 7.72 1.38
N SER A 524 -17.44 7.69 2.65
CA SER A 524 -18.21 8.78 3.26
C SER A 524 -17.42 10.09 3.32
N ALA A 525 -16.14 10.05 3.67
CA ALA A 525 -15.29 11.24 3.68
C ALA A 525 -15.04 11.76 2.26
N GLN A 526 -14.75 10.84 1.32
CA GLN A 526 -14.53 11.22 -0.08
C GLN A 526 -15.76 11.88 -0.70
N ALA A 527 -16.97 11.35 -0.47
CA ALA A 527 -18.21 11.93 -0.97
C ALA A 527 -18.43 13.35 -0.41
N THR A 528 -18.23 13.56 0.89
CA THR A 528 -18.31 14.89 1.50
C THR A 528 -17.26 15.85 0.95
N LEU A 529 -16.01 15.38 0.79
CA LEU A 529 -14.93 16.20 0.21
C LEU A 529 -15.23 16.60 -1.23
N ILE A 530 -15.68 15.66 -2.08
CA ILE A 530 -16.09 15.93 -3.46
C ILE A 530 -17.15 17.03 -3.50
N ALA A 531 -18.19 16.93 -2.68
CA ALA A 531 -19.23 17.95 -2.57
C ALA A 531 -18.69 19.31 -2.06
N ALA A 532 -17.82 19.28 -1.06
CA ALA A 532 -17.21 20.48 -0.48
C ALA A 532 -16.29 21.20 -1.48
N THR A 533 -15.63 20.47 -2.39
CA THR A 533 -14.79 21.09 -3.44
C THR A 533 -15.61 21.99 -4.37
N THR A 534 -16.88 21.65 -4.61
CA THR A 534 -17.80 22.44 -5.43
C THR A 534 -18.57 23.49 -4.63
N ARG A 535 -18.26 23.64 -3.33
CA ARG A 535 -18.96 24.53 -2.40
C ARG A 535 -20.47 24.24 -2.31
N ALA A 536 -20.83 22.96 -2.33
CA ALA A 536 -22.18 22.56 -1.96
C ALA A 536 -22.48 23.03 -0.53
N PRO A 537 -23.73 23.40 -0.19
CA PRO A 537 -24.09 23.74 1.19
C PRO A 537 -23.75 22.62 2.17
N TYR A 538 -23.47 22.99 3.43
CA TYR A 538 -23.03 22.08 4.49
C TYR A 538 -23.91 20.83 4.61
N GLU A 539 -25.22 21.01 4.71
CA GLU A 539 -26.19 19.94 4.91
C GLU A 539 -26.23 18.98 3.70
N ILE A 540 -26.00 19.49 2.50
CA ILE A 540 -25.91 18.69 1.27
C ILE A 540 -24.62 17.88 1.25
N ALA A 541 -23.48 18.50 1.57
CA ALA A 541 -22.19 17.83 1.58
C ALA A 541 -22.09 16.72 2.65
N VAL A 542 -22.62 16.99 3.86
CA VAL A 542 -22.71 15.99 4.93
C VAL A 542 -23.71 14.90 4.56
N ALA A 543 -24.87 15.24 3.98
CA ALA A 543 -25.84 14.25 3.49
C ALA A 543 -25.23 13.31 2.44
N GLN A 544 -24.40 13.81 1.51
CA GLN A 544 -23.71 12.94 0.56
C GLN A 544 -22.75 11.95 1.24
N GLY A 545 -22.01 12.40 2.26
CA GLY A 545 -21.17 11.52 3.06
C GLY A 545 -21.96 10.46 3.83
N VAL A 546 -23.09 10.86 4.44
CA VAL A 546 -24.02 9.93 5.10
C VAL A 546 -24.63 8.94 4.10
N GLY A 547 -25.00 9.40 2.90
CA GLY A 547 -25.56 8.55 1.84
C GLY A 547 -24.57 7.53 1.27
N ALA A 548 -23.27 7.77 1.42
CA ALA A 548 -22.23 6.80 1.07
C ALA A 548 -22.03 5.71 2.14
N ILE A 549 -22.66 5.83 3.32
CA ILE A 549 -22.65 4.80 4.37
C ILE A 549 -23.78 3.80 4.07
N THR A 550 -23.39 2.59 3.67
CA THR A 550 -24.29 1.53 3.21
C THR A 550 -23.92 0.20 3.88
N ASP A 551 -24.44 -0.92 3.38
CA ASP A 551 -24.05 -2.24 3.88
C ASP A 551 -22.63 -2.68 3.49
N VAL A 552 -21.99 -1.93 2.59
CA VAL A 552 -20.61 -2.15 2.16
C VAL A 552 -19.61 -1.30 2.95
N HIS A 553 -20.03 -0.11 3.42
CA HIS A 553 -19.22 0.83 4.19
C HIS A 553 -20.01 1.31 5.41
N GLY A 554 -19.58 0.94 6.62
CA GLY A 554 -20.22 1.32 7.89
C GLY A 554 -21.46 0.50 8.29
N GLY A 555 -21.85 -0.50 7.51
CA GLY A 555 -22.98 -1.39 7.81
C GLY A 555 -22.62 -2.72 8.49
N ALA A 556 -21.32 -3.02 8.64
CA ALA A 556 -20.86 -4.31 9.17
C ALA A 556 -21.30 -4.57 10.61
N GLY A 557 -21.47 -3.51 11.43
CA GLY A 557 -21.80 -3.66 12.85
C GLY A 557 -23.19 -4.24 13.09
N ALA A 558 -24.19 -3.83 12.28
CA ALA A 558 -25.54 -4.36 12.40
C ALA A 558 -25.60 -5.86 12.05
N LYS A 559 -24.88 -6.27 11.00
CA LYS A 559 -24.79 -7.67 10.60
C LYS A 559 -23.95 -8.50 11.58
N ALA A 560 -22.91 -7.90 12.18
CA ALA A 560 -22.12 -8.55 13.23
C ALA A 560 -22.98 -8.81 14.48
N ALA A 561 -23.81 -7.85 14.90
CA ALA A 561 -24.77 -8.05 15.98
C ALA A 561 -25.71 -9.24 15.69
N GLN A 562 -26.29 -9.28 14.48
CA GLN A 562 -27.15 -10.40 14.04
C GLN A 562 -26.41 -11.74 14.05
N LEU A 563 -25.18 -11.78 13.52
CA LEU A 563 -24.35 -12.99 13.50
C LEU A 563 -24.07 -13.49 14.93
N PHE A 564 -23.66 -12.61 15.84
CA PHE A 564 -23.39 -13.02 17.22
C PHE A 564 -24.65 -13.52 17.92
N THR A 565 -25.78 -12.85 17.72
CA THR A 565 -27.07 -13.32 18.26
C THR A 565 -27.46 -14.68 17.67
N GLU A 566 -27.28 -14.91 16.37
CA GLU A 566 -27.51 -16.23 15.74
C GLU A 566 -26.66 -17.32 16.40
N CYS A 567 -25.36 -17.05 16.64
CA CYS A 567 -24.45 -17.97 17.31
C CYS A 567 -24.90 -18.32 18.74
N ILE A 568 -25.27 -17.30 19.54
CA ILE A 568 -25.71 -17.50 20.93
C ILE A 568 -27.04 -18.26 20.96
N LEU A 569 -27.99 -17.92 20.10
CA LEU A 569 -29.29 -18.61 20.03
C LEU A 569 -29.14 -20.07 19.60
N LYS A 570 -28.28 -20.36 18.61
CA LYS A 570 -28.00 -21.74 18.20
C LYS A 570 -27.36 -22.55 19.33
N SER A 571 -26.37 -21.97 20.01
CA SER A 571 -25.73 -22.59 21.18
C SER A 571 -26.75 -22.97 22.25
N LYS A 572 -27.68 -22.06 22.60
CA LYS A 572 -28.75 -22.33 23.57
C LYS A 572 -29.77 -23.36 23.09
N LYS A 573 -30.19 -23.26 21.82
CA LYS A 573 -31.19 -24.16 21.23
C LYS A 573 -30.71 -25.60 21.14
N GLU A 574 -29.45 -25.79 20.77
CA GLU A 574 -28.85 -27.12 20.55
C GLU A 574 -28.05 -27.62 21.77
N ASN A 575 -27.96 -26.82 22.83
CA ASN A 575 -27.20 -27.11 24.04
C ASN A 575 -25.73 -27.49 23.77
N ILE A 576 -25.08 -26.72 22.88
CA ILE A 576 -23.67 -26.87 22.49
C ILE A 576 -22.85 -25.65 22.91
N ASP A 577 -21.52 -25.80 23.00
CA ASP A 577 -20.62 -24.68 23.29
C ASP A 577 -20.73 -23.56 22.24
N VAL A 578 -20.66 -22.30 22.69
CA VAL A 578 -20.79 -21.12 21.82
C VAL A 578 -19.72 -21.12 20.71
N ALA A 579 -18.49 -21.56 20.99
CA ALA A 579 -17.47 -21.63 19.96
C ALA A 579 -17.78 -22.72 18.93
N GLN A 580 -18.42 -23.83 19.34
CA GLN A 580 -18.90 -24.83 18.40
C GLN A 580 -20.01 -24.29 17.50
N ALA A 581 -21.06 -23.68 18.09
CA ALA A 581 -22.15 -23.05 17.32
C ALA A 581 -21.61 -22.02 16.32
N THR A 582 -20.64 -21.22 16.74
CA THR A 582 -19.97 -20.21 15.89
C THR A 582 -19.20 -20.86 14.73
N ARG A 583 -18.45 -21.95 14.97
CA ARG A 583 -17.75 -22.69 13.90
C ARG A 583 -18.73 -23.22 12.86
N GLU A 584 -19.86 -23.76 13.28
CA GLU A 584 -20.88 -24.31 12.38
C GLU A 584 -21.53 -23.22 11.52
N ILE A 585 -21.90 -22.08 12.12
CA ILE A 585 -22.47 -20.94 11.38
C ILE A 585 -21.45 -20.35 10.41
N MET A 586 -20.20 -20.18 10.84
CA MET A 586 -19.14 -19.68 9.95
C MET A 586 -18.91 -20.60 8.75
N LYS A 587 -18.83 -21.91 8.97
CA LYS A 587 -18.70 -22.90 7.89
C LYS A 587 -19.84 -22.77 6.88
N LYS A 588 -21.08 -22.73 7.37
CA LYS A 588 -22.28 -22.52 6.53
C LYS A 588 -22.19 -21.22 5.73
N TYR A 589 -21.86 -20.11 6.36
CA TYR A 589 -21.74 -18.81 5.67
C TYR A 589 -20.67 -18.85 4.58
N ILE A 590 -19.52 -19.48 4.88
CA ILE A 590 -18.41 -19.64 3.94
C ILE A 590 -18.81 -20.50 2.74
N GLU A 591 -19.49 -21.62 2.96
CA GLU A 591 -20.01 -22.51 1.91
C GLU A 591 -21.03 -21.80 1.02
N GLU A 592 -21.85 -20.91 1.60
CA GLU A 592 -22.80 -20.05 0.89
C GLU A 592 -22.15 -18.83 0.21
N GLY A 593 -20.82 -18.66 0.31
CA GLY A 593 -20.10 -17.51 -0.24
C GLY A 593 -20.34 -16.18 0.50
N LYS A 594 -20.93 -16.21 1.69
CA LYS A 594 -21.15 -15.04 2.55
C LYS A 594 -19.89 -14.64 3.29
N ARG A 595 -19.74 -13.33 3.51
CA ARG A 595 -18.67 -12.78 4.36
C ARG A 595 -19.03 -12.91 5.83
N ILE A 596 -18.00 -13.08 6.67
CA ILE A 596 -18.14 -13.00 8.13
C ILE A 596 -17.99 -11.53 8.52
N GLU A 597 -19.11 -10.91 8.89
CA GLU A 597 -19.20 -9.48 9.19
C GLU A 597 -18.57 -9.14 10.55
N GLY A 598 -17.97 -7.95 10.67
CA GLY A 598 -17.22 -7.54 11.87
C GLY A 598 -15.77 -8.03 11.92
N LEU A 599 -15.29 -8.74 10.89
CA LEU A 599 -13.90 -9.19 10.77
C LEU A 599 -13.19 -8.51 9.58
N GLY A 600 -11.89 -8.31 9.75
CA GLY A 600 -11.00 -7.76 8.73
C GLY A 600 -10.85 -6.25 8.80
N HIS A 601 -9.64 -5.77 8.50
CA HIS A 601 -9.32 -4.36 8.44
C HIS A 601 -8.18 -4.13 7.43
N ARG A 602 -8.21 -3.02 6.69
CA ARG A 602 -7.19 -2.72 5.65
C ARG A 602 -5.81 -2.43 6.22
N LEU A 603 -5.75 -1.75 7.37
CA LEU A 603 -4.51 -1.26 8.00
C LEU A 603 -4.18 -1.91 9.36
N HIS A 604 -5.13 -2.01 10.29
CA HIS A 604 -4.88 -2.53 11.63
C HIS A 604 -4.91 -4.06 11.69
N THR A 605 -3.86 -4.65 12.24
CA THR A 605 -3.87 -6.04 12.73
C THR A 605 -4.49 -6.14 14.13
N LYS A 606 -4.58 -5.03 14.83
CA LYS A 606 -5.23 -4.86 16.12
C LYS A 606 -5.90 -3.49 16.13
N ASP A 607 -7.23 -3.44 15.94
CA ASP A 607 -7.95 -2.17 15.93
C ASP A 607 -7.79 -1.48 17.30
N PRO A 608 -7.25 -0.25 17.34
CA PRO A 608 -6.98 0.43 18.61
C PRO A 608 -8.24 0.73 19.44
N ARG A 609 -9.40 0.86 18.80
CA ARG A 609 -10.67 1.23 19.46
C ARG A 609 -11.32 0.03 20.15
N ARG A 610 -11.04 -1.18 19.67
CA ARG A 610 -11.63 -2.43 20.15
C ARG A 610 -11.38 -2.64 21.64
N ASP A 611 -10.13 -2.54 22.07
CA ASP A 611 -9.75 -2.84 23.45
C ASP A 611 -10.37 -1.81 24.42
N VAL A 612 -10.42 -0.53 24.02
CA VAL A 612 -11.07 0.54 24.78
C VAL A 612 -12.56 0.25 24.98
N LEU A 613 -13.28 -0.07 23.90
CA LEU A 613 -14.72 -0.36 23.98
C LEU A 613 -15.01 -1.63 24.79
N TRP A 614 -14.20 -2.68 24.65
CA TRP A 614 -14.33 -3.88 25.47
C TRP A 614 -14.11 -3.59 26.95
N ASN A 615 -13.05 -2.85 27.29
CA ASN A 615 -12.76 -2.49 28.67
C ASN A 615 -13.88 -1.62 29.25
N PHE A 616 -14.36 -0.64 28.48
CA PHE A 616 -15.44 0.23 28.89
C PHE A 616 -16.76 -0.54 29.10
N SER A 617 -17.11 -1.46 28.19
CA SER A 617 -18.30 -2.32 28.35
C SER A 617 -18.24 -3.22 29.58
N ALA A 618 -17.03 -3.63 30.01
CA ALA A 618 -16.85 -4.40 31.23
C ALA A 618 -17.00 -3.52 32.48
N GLN A 619 -16.44 -2.30 32.46
CA GLN A 619 -16.56 -1.33 33.56
C GLN A 619 -18.00 -0.87 33.80
N THR A 620 -18.79 -0.75 32.73
CA THR A 620 -20.21 -0.38 32.79
C THR A 620 -21.13 -1.55 33.12
N GLY A 621 -20.62 -2.78 33.22
CA GLY A 621 -21.42 -3.99 33.48
C GLY A 621 -22.28 -4.44 32.30
N ILE A 622 -22.08 -3.88 31.11
CA ILE A 622 -22.86 -4.18 29.90
C ILE A 622 -22.34 -5.46 29.20
N ALA A 623 -21.05 -5.77 29.34
CA ALA A 623 -20.44 -6.90 28.66
C ALA A 623 -21.10 -8.24 29.03
N GLY A 624 -21.77 -8.86 28.06
CA GLY A 624 -22.45 -10.14 28.16
C GLY A 624 -21.88 -11.19 27.21
N GLU A 625 -22.72 -12.15 26.80
CA GLU A 625 -22.31 -13.28 25.97
C GLU A 625 -21.80 -12.85 24.59
N HIS A 626 -22.39 -11.80 23.98
CA HIS A 626 -22.00 -11.34 22.66
C HIS A 626 -20.62 -10.68 22.69
N VAL A 627 -20.33 -9.84 23.69
CA VAL A 627 -18.99 -9.26 23.88
C VAL A 627 -17.95 -10.35 24.14
N GLN A 628 -18.26 -11.38 24.93
CA GLN A 628 -17.34 -12.50 25.16
C GLN A 628 -17.08 -13.31 23.87
N LEU A 629 -18.10 -13.51 23.04
CA LEU A 629 -17.94 -14.13 21.73
C LEU A 629 -17.06 -13.27 20.80
N SER A 630 -17.28 -11.95 20.77
CA SER A 630 -16.51 -11.02 19.95
C SER A 630 -15.00 -11.06 20.25
N LYS A 631 -14.59 -11.39 21.49
CA LYS A 631 -13.18 -11.55 21.88
C LYS A 631 -12.54 -12.82 21.31
N LYS A 632 -13.34 -13.84 20.99
CA LYS A 632 -12.89 -15.17 20.52
C LYS A 632 -13.10 -15.36 19.01
N VAL A 633 -13.91 -14.53 18.37
CA VAL A 633 -14.37 -14.71 16.99
C VAL A 633 -13.23 -14.82 15.97
N SER A 634 -12.16 -14.02 16.10
CA SER A 634 -10.99 -14.10 15.20
C SER A 634 -10.27 -15.45 15.29
N THR A 635 -10.08 -15.97 16.51
CA THR A 635 -9.45 -17.28 16.73
C THR A 635 -10.34 -18.41 16.18
N ILE A 636 -11.66 -18.30 16.36
CA ILE A 636 -12.61 -19.27 15.81
C ILE A 636 -12.59 -19.23 14.28
N PHE A 637 -12.53 -18.04 13.68
CA PHE A 637 -12.43 -17.88 12.23
C PHE A 637 -11.16 -18.52 11.66
N GLU A 638 -10.03 -18.33 12.34
CA GLU A 638 -8.74 -18.95 11.96
C GLU A 638 -8.81 -20.48 11.98
N GLN A 639 -9.48 -21.08 12.97
CA GLN A 639 -9.72 -22.52 13.03
C GLN A 639 -10.58 -23.03 11.85
N VAL A 640 -11.47 -22.20 11.31
CA VAL A 640 -12.38 -22.57 10.21
C VAL A 640 -11.73 -22.36 8.84
N ARG A 641 -10.97 -21.28 8.66
CA ARG A 641 -10.44 -20.84 7.34
C ARG A 641 -8.93 -21.01 7.16
N GLY A 642 -8.18 -21.29 8.22
CA GLY A 642 -6.72 -21.38 8.17
C GLY A 642 -6.01 -20.02 7.97
N MET A 643 -6.74 -18.91 8.11
CA MET A 643 -6.19 -17.56 8.04
C MET A 643 -6.78 -16.67 9.14
N SER A 644 -5.96 -15.76 9.66
CA SER A 644 -6.37 -14.86 10.74
C SER A 644 -6.91 -13.54 10.19
N LEU A 645 -8.10 -13.13 10.64
CA LEU A 645 -8.66 -11.80 10.40
C LEU A 645 -8.98 -11.13 11.75
N PRO A 646 -8.50 -9.91 12.00
CA PRO A 646 -8.77 -9.22 13.26
C PRO A 646 -10.23 -8.74 13.31
N ILE A 647 -10.85 -8.78 14.48
CA ILE A 647 -12.12 -8.09 14.71
C ILE A 647 -11.91 -6.57 14.60
N ASN A 648 -12.79 -5.91 13.86
CA ASN A 648 -12.78 -4.46 13.67
C ASN A 648 -13.74 -3.77 14.65
N VAL A 649 -13.71 -2.43 14.70
CA VAL A 649 -14.60 -1.65 15.59
C VAL A 649 -16.08 -1.95 15.37
N ASP A 650 -16.51 -2.21 14.13
CA ASP A 650 -17.91 -2.47 13.80
C ASP A 650 -18.39 -3.76 14.46
N GLY A 651 -17.56 -4.81 14.44
CA GLY A 651 -17.83 -6.06 15.16
C GLY A 651 -17.95 -5.85 16.67
N VAL A 652 -17.09 -5.02 17.25
CA VAL A 652 -17.13 -4.72 18.70
C VAL A 652 -18.40 -3.96 19.07
N ILE A 653 -18.75 -2.92 18.28
CA ILE A 653 -19.99 -2.16 18.48
C ILE A 653 -21.20 -3.07 18.32
N GLY A 654 -21.21 -3.93 17.30
CA GLY A 654 -22.31 -4.89 17.09
C GLY A 654 -22.52 -5.83 18.28
N ALA A 655 -21.43 -6.32 18.88
CA ALA A 655 -21.51 -7.15 20.08
C ALA A 655 -22.07 -6.40 21.30
N ILE A 656 -21.62 -5.16 21.53
CA ILE A 656 -22.10 -4.33 22.65
C ILE A 656 -23.59 -3.97 22.44
N VAL A 657 -23.99 -3.58 21.23
CA VAL A 657 -25.39 -3.31 20.86
C VAL A 657 -26.29 -4.51 21.16
N ALA A 658 -25.83 -5.73 20.83
CA ALA A 658 -26.57 -6.95 21.12
C ALA A 658 -26.70 -7.24 22.63
N ASP A 659 -25.64 -7.07 23.42
CA ASP A 659 -25.69 -7.24 24.87
C ASP A 659 -26.54 -6.16 25.57
N MET A 660 -26.61 -4.95 25.01
CA MET A 660 -27.53 -3.90 25.47
C MET A 660 -29.00 -4.16 25.11
N GLY A 661 -29.30 -5.19 24.31
CA GLY A 661 -30.65 -5.51 23.86
C GLY A 661 -31.24 -4.48 22.88
N LEU A 662 -30.39 -3.72 22.19
CA LEU A 662 -30.81 -2.74 21.20
C LEU A 662 -31.05 -3.39 19.83
N ASP A 663 -31.86 -2.75 18.99
CA ASP A 663 -32.03 -3.17 17.60
C ASP A 663 -30.65 -3.19 16.89
N PRO A 664 -30.28 -4.25 16.16
CA PRO A 664 -29.01 -4.31 15.42
C PRO A 664 -28.73 -3.10 14.52
N ALA A 665 -29.78 -2.47 13.97
CA ALA A 665 -29.66 -1.24 13.16
C ALA A 665 -29.01 -0.08 13.94
N MET A 666 -29.04 -0.11 15.28
CA MET A 666 -28.39 0.90 16.12
C MET A 666 -26.88 0.90 15.99
N ALA A 667 -26.24 -0.23 15.69
CA ALA A 667 -24.81 -0.26 15.40
C ALA A 667 -24.47 0.65 14.21
N LYS A 668 -25.27 0.57 13.14
CA LYS A 668 -25.14 1.43 11.96
C LYS A 668 -25.53 2.88 12.27
N ALA A 669 -26.57 3.10 13.09
CA ALA A 669 -26.97 4.43 13.52
C ALA A 669 -25.85 5.15 14.28
N PHE A 670 -25.19 4.47 15.23
CA PHE A 670 -24.07 5.03 16.00
C PHE A 670 -22.85 5.31 15.12
N PHE A 671 -22.58 4.44 14.15
CA PHE A 671 -21.53 4.68 13.15
C PHE A 671 -21.80 5.96 12.37
N ILE A 672 -23.00 6.09 11.79
CA ILE A 672 -23.38 7.30 11.03
C ILE A 672 -23.34 8.53 11.92
N TYR A 673 -23.87 8.42 13.15
CA TYR A 673 -23.95 9.54 14.07
C TYR A 673 -22.56 10.05 14.47
N GLY A 674 -21.62 9.15 14.77
CA GLY A 674 -20.23 9.51 15.01
C GLY A 674 -19.61 10.17 13.78
N ARG A 675 -19.78 9.55 12.59
CA ARG A 675 -19.18 10.05 11.34
C ARG A 675 -19.62 11.47 11.00
N ILE A 676 -20.84 11.89 11.34
CA ILE A 676 -21.29 13.27 11.07
C ILE A 676 -20.29 14.30 11.60
N ALA A 677 -19.72 14.13 12.80
CA ALA A 677 -18.74 15.07 13.33
C ALA A 677 -17.47 15.16 12.46
N GLY A 678 -16.91 14.03 12.02
CA GLY A 678 -15.74 14.00 11.14
C GLY A 678 -16.05 14.49 9.73
N LEU A 679 -17.23 14.17 9.18
CA LEU A 679 -17.68 14.67 7.87
C LEU A 679 -17.82 16.20 7.88
N SER A 680 -18.39 16.77 8.95
CA SER A 680 -18.46 18.22 9.15
C SER A 680 -17.07 18.86 9.19
N ALA A 681 -16.13 18.26 9.92
CA ALA A 681 -14.75 18.75 9.96
C ALA A 681 -14.08 18.72 8.58
N HIS A 682 -14.24 17.62 7.83
CA HIS A 682 -13.73 17.53 6.45
C HIS A 682 -14.34 18.58 5.52
N TYR A 683 -15.64 18.85 5.64
CA TYR A 683 -16.29 19.91 4.90
C TYR A 683 -15.64 21.27 5.20
N PHE A 684 -15.53 21.63 6.49
CA PHE A 684 -14.99 22.92 6.91
C PHE A 684 -13.50 23.09 6.57
N GLU A 685 -12.70 22.04 6.71
CA GLU A 685 -11.30 22.04 6.28
C GLU A 685 -11.19 22.29 4.76
N GLU A 686 -11.97 21.58 3.95
CA GLU A 686 -11.93 21.69 2.49
C GLU A 686 -12.38 23.07 2.01
N ILE A 687 -13.44 23.64 2.60
CA ILE A 687 -13.91 24.97 2.18
C ILE A 687 -12.97 26.10 2.61
N ALA A 688 -12.28 25.94 3.75
CA ALA A 688 -11.39 26.96 4.30
C ALA A 688 -9.98 26.90 3.69
N SER A 689 -9.45 25.71 3.42
CA SER A 689 -8.03 25.52 3.07
C SER A 689 -7.76 25.21 1.60
N GLN A 690 -8.75 24.74 0.85
CA GLN A 690 -8.55 24.24 -0.52
C GLN A 690 -9.23 25.12 -1.58
N PRO A 691 -8.68 25.19 -2.80
CA PRO A 691 -9.33 25.89 -3.91
C PRO A 691 -10.65 25.21 -4.32
N ARG A 692 -11.54 25.97 -4.96
CA ARG A 692 -12.76 25.42 -5.57
C ARG A 692 -12.40 24.47 -6.70
N MET A 693 -13.25 23.48 -6.95
CA MET A 693 -13.05 22.45 -7.98
C MET A 693 -11.69 21.75 -7.84
N ARG A 694 -11.24 21.52 -6.59
CA ARG A 694 -9.96 20.85 -6.35
C ARG A 694 -9.95 19.51 -7.08
N GLN A 695 -8.89 19.29 -7.84
CA GLN A 695 -8.69 18.05 -8.57
C GLN A 695 -8.48 16.91 -7.58
N ILE A 696 -9.51 16.10 -7.40
CA ILE A 696 -9.38 14.77 -6.80
C ILE A 696 -8.93 13.88 -7.96
N HIS A 697 -7.80 13.19 -7.81
CA HIS A 697 -7.08 12.51 -8.89
C HIS A 697 -7.91 11.36 -9.53
N PHE A 698 -8.87 11.70 -10.40
CA PHE A 698 -9.60 10.77 -11.27
C PHE A 698 -8.96 10.64 -12.66
N ASN A 699 -7.81 11.30 -12.87
CA ASN A 699 -7.15 11.46 -14.17
C ASN A 699 -6.62 10.14 -14.75
N GLU A 700 -6.68 9.05 -13.99
CA GLU A 700 -6.31 7.69 -14.38
C GLU A 700 -7.53 6.85 -14.77
N ALA A 701 -8.72 7.46 -14.85
CA ALA A 701 -9.94 6.80 -15.28
C ALA A 701 -9.79 6.28 -16.73
N LEU A 702 -9.56 4.98 -16.84
CA LEU A 702 -9.42 4.30 -18.12
C LEU A 702 -10.80 4.18 -18.79
N TYR A 703 -10.96 4.79 -19.96
CA TYR A 703 -12.16 4.64 -20.78
C TYR A 703 -12.27 3.19 -21.29
N LYS A 704 -13.15 2.40 -20.68
CA LYS A 704 -13.48 1.01 -21.09
C LYS A 704 -14.71 0.93 -22.00
N GLY A 705 -15.23 2.08 -22.44
CA GLY A 705 -16.37 2.15 -23.35
C GLY A 705 -16.01 1.68 -24.76
N LYS A 706 -17.03 1.50 -25.60
CA LYS A 706 -16.82 1.22 -27.04
C LYS A 706 -16.03 2.38 -27.66
N GLY A 707 -15.10 2.08 -28.55
CA GLY A 707 -14.38 3.10 -29.32
C GLY A 707 -15.31 4.00 -30.15
N PRO A 708 -14.74 5.00 -30.84
CA PRO A 708 -15.51 5.93 -31.68
C PRO A 708 -16.44 5.19 -32.64
N ARG A 709 -17.72 5.59 -32.68
CA ARG A 709 -18.74 5.08 -33.59
C ARG A 709 -19.39 6.26 -34.31
N ASN A 710 -19.72 6.08 -35.58
CA ASN A 710 -20.46 7.08 -36.33
C ASN A 710 -21.93 7.07 -35.91
N ILE A 711 -22.49 8.26 -35.69
CA ILE A 711 -23.94 8.44 -35.54
C ILE A 711 -24.50 8.51 -36.97
N GLN A 712 -25.39 7.58 -37.31
CA GLN A 712 -26.09 7.57 -38.61
C GLN A 712 -27.20 8.61 -38.63
#